data_AF-C9XXN5-F1
#
_entry.id   AF-C9XXN5-F1
#
_cell.length_a   1.000
_cell.length_b   1.000
_cell.length_c   1.000
_cell.angle_alpha   90.00
_cell.angle_beta   90.00
_cell.angle_gamma   90.00
#
_symmetry.space_group_name_H-M   'P 1'
#
loop_
_entity.id
_entity.type
_entity.pdbx_description
1 polymer ?
#
loop_
_entity_poly.entity_id
_entity_poly.type
_entity_poly.pdbx_seq_one_letter_code
_entity_poly.pdbx_strand_id
1 'polypeptide(L)'
;MNMQNDFETSQVNWRTNLTGEPVSSDDTELMAQVSQMDAAVSNSSGTGIWDTMNIDSSVAWLWEDAKNWPSSSAAITLMWQNIRKMAIQEQTTASDFYLSAQLQTAIIYAVDWVNLHCYNTTIAQEYDNWWDWEIGSPEALNDVLCLSSAYLPSALNSACIAAINYFVPDPTVRKATGVVETGANLLDKCFIAMLSGVLSQDNTRVQQGLTDAGSVYEYVTDGDGYYHDGSFIQHANVPYTGGYGEVLLSRTCDIFILLTNTSWIGSLANVENIYTTIPETYAPTLYSDIDFDMTRGRGISRETSPAHSVARVLLYDIYFISGRHTSTDYQYTWATFVKSAISSDKFYEDYYRGLSLSQIQTLRALMNNPDIPVENDYRNENKMLAAMCQMIHQKGTFACGLSLFSHKITAFEYGNGENKQGWYTGTGMLYIYNANSTQFDKNYWPTVNMLRLPGTLTDGMSGVLSDWQLYPNADERNWCGGVSNGITGHASLIYNLEGVTGSSLSAVKSWFMLDDQIIALVAGISSSDSAPVESIIENRQLNDAETQTLQVNGITIPASTMQQFENATFATLTDEVNQAPLGYVFFAPVPLIAENVSRSGAWQWVNDGGSETLVIQQYATLSVPHGEYPTGQKIAYAILPNYSPEQTRSYQANPPVRIINNDERQQAIALTDNSVWGGNFYQPGSLEFVQANTSGSILIQQVGDDCIMAFSDPTRSLSEIQFILNALPVSSVVSKSPEIQIVFDEVAQTLSVTVDTSSMNGASGQLVMR
;
A
#
# COMPACT_ATOMS: atom_id res chain seq x y z
N MET A 1 -32.47 -23.66 5.09
CA MET A 1 -32.01 -23.63 6.50
C MET A 1 -33.04 -22.85 7.32
N ASN A 2 -33.10 -23.07 8.65
CA ASN A 2 -33.99 -22.37 9.57
C ASN A 2 -33.28 -21.11 10.09
N MET A 3 -33.94 -19.95 10.20
CA MET A 3 -33.30 -18.68 10.61
C MET A 3 -32.63 -18.75 11.99
N GLN A 4 -33.21 -19.52 12.92
CA GLN A 4 -32.58 -19.80 14.23
C GLN A 4 -31.22 -20.51 14.09
N ASN A 5 -31.09 -21.38 13.09
CA ASN A 5 -29.86 -22.09 12.80
C ASN A 5 -28.78 -21.16 12.22
N ASP A 6 -29.16 -20.09 11.52
CA ASP A 6 -28.19 -19.14 10.94
C ASP A 6 -27.51 -18.30 12.05
N PHE A 7 -28.27 -17.82 13.05
CA PHE A 7 -27.71 -17.12 14.21
C PHE A 7 -26.69 -17.98 14.97
N GLU A 8 -27.07 -19.22 15.30
CA GLU A 8 -26.21 -20.15 16.02
C GLU A 8 -24.96 -20.50 15.21
N THR A 9 -25.11 -20.73 13.90
CA THR A 9 -23.98 -21.01 13.00
C THR A 9 -23.01 -19.83 12.94
N SER A 10 -23.49 -18.60 12.80
CA SER A 10 -22.63 -17.41 12.79
C SER A 10 -21.88 -17.20 14.10
N GLN A 11 -22.53 -17.41 15.25
CA GLN A 11 -21.85 -17.31 16.55
C GLN A 11 -20.76 -18.37 16.70
N VAL A 12 -21.01 -19.60 16.25
CA VAL A 12 -20.00 -20.67 16.26
C VAL A 12 -18.83 -20.33 15.34
N ASN A 13 -19.11 -19.90 14.09
CA ASN A 13 -18.06 -19.53 13.14
C ASN A 13 -17.17 -18.42 13.70
N TRP A 14 -17.77 -17.36 14.26
CA TRP A 14 -17.01 -16.24 14.80
C TRP A 14 -16.23 -16.62 16.06
N ARG A 15 -16.83 -17.42 16.95
CA ARG A 15 -16.11 -17.96 18.13
C ARG A 15 -14.90 -18.79 17.70
N THR A 16 -15.06 -19.71 16.77
CA THR A 16 -13.96 -20.53 16.24
C THR A 16 -12.89 -19.67 15.59
N ASN A 17 -13.25 -18.58 14.89
CA ASN A 17 -12.26 -17.65 14.35
C ASN A 17 -11.42 -17.00 15.46
N LEU A 18 -12.07 -16.58 16.55
CA LEU A 18 -11.40 -15.93 17.68
C LEU A 18 -10.53 -16.90 18.49
N THR A 19 -10.95 -18.15 18.67
CA THR A 19 -10.28 -19.13 19.56
C THR A 19 -9.46 -20.19 18.82
N GLY A 20 -9.56 -20.26 17.49
CA GLY A 20 -9.07 -21.40 16.71
C GLY A 20 -9.87 -22.69 16.93
N GLU A 21 -9.56 -23.70 16.11
CA GLU A 21 -10.02 -25.08 16.32
C GLU A 21 -9.29 -25.71 17.52
N PRO A 22 -9.89 -26.73 18.17
CA PRO A 22 -9.26 -27.42 19.30
C PRO A 22 -7.85 -27.94 18.97
N VAL A 23 -6.88 -27.54 19.78
CA VAL A 23 -5.47 -27.92 19.62
C VAL A 23 -5.20 -29.26 20.30
N SER A 24 -4.53 -30.17 19.59
CA SER A 24 -4.06 -31.44 20.17
C SER A 24 -2.89 -31.20 21.12
N SER A 25 -2.85 -31.89 22.26
CA SER A 25 -1.73 -31.84 23.21
C SER A 25 -0.40 -32.30 22.61
N ASP A 26 -0.44 -33.04 21.49
CA ASP A 26 0.75 -33.51 20.79
C ASP A 26 1.31 -32.48 19.79
N ASP A 27 0.56 -31.41 19.46
CA ASP A 27 1.04 -30.31 18.59
C ASP A 27 1.81 -29.28 19.43
N THR A 28 3.07 -29.62 19.74
CA THR A 28 3.92 -28.80 20.63
C THR A 28 4.15 -27.37 20.12
N GLU A 29 4.08 -27.16 18.80
CA GLU A 29 4.22 -25.83 18.21
C GLU A 29 3.00 -24.96 18.49
N LEU A 30 1.77 -25.45 18.25
CA LEU A 30 0.56 -24.69 18.60
C LEU A 30 0.41 -24.49 20.09
N MET A 31 0.75 -25.51 20.90
CA MET A 31 0.74 -25.37 22.35
C MET A 31 1.68 -24.25 22.81
N ALA A 32 2.88 -24.13 22.21
CA ALA A 32 3.81 -23.04 22.53
C ALA A 32 3.25 -21.66 22.15
N GLN A 33 2.54 -21.55 21.01
CA GLN A 33 1.86 -20.30 20.62
C GLN A 33 0.74 -19.94 21.59
N VAL A 34 -0.07 -20.92 22.02
CA VAL A 34 -1.11 -20.70 23.05
C VAL A 34 -0.49 -20.25 24.36
N SER A 35 0.58 -20.90 24.84
CA SER A 35 1.29 -20.46 26.05
C SER A 35 1.87 -19.05 25.93
N GLN A 36 2.29 -18.63 24.73
CA GLN A 36 2.71 -17.25 24.50
C GLN A 36 1.53 -16.27 24.61
N MET A 37 0.35 -16.63 24.10
CA MET A 37 -0.87 -15.83 24.25
C MET A 37 -1.33 -15.78 25.71
N ASP A 38 -1.21 -16.88 26.46
CA ASP A 38 -1.47 -16.94 27.89
C ASP A 38 -0.59 -15.97 28.69
N ALA A 39 0.69 -15.89 28.33
CA ALA A 39 1.63 -14.98 28.98
C ALA A 39 1.27 -13.49 28.82
N ALA A 40 0.50 -13.13 27.78
CA ALA A 40 -0.04 -11.78 27.62
C ALA A 40 -1.21 -11.50 28.57
N VAL A 41 -1.94 -12.54 29.00
CA VAL A 41 -3.04 -12.43 29.97
C VAL A 41 -2.50 -12.42 31.39
N SER A 42 -1.68 -13.39 31.77
CA SER A 42 -1.03 -13.42 33.09
C SER A 42 0.30 -14.16 33.00
N ASN A 43 1.31 -13.66 33.71
CA ASN A 43 2.64 -14.26 33.73
C ASN A 43 3.34 -14.08 35.09
N SER A 44 4.44 -14.80 35.30
CA SER A 44 5.17 -14.80 36.58
C SER A 44 5.81 -13.45 36.95
N SER A 45 5.94 -12.53 36.00
CA SER A 45 6.46 -11.18 36.24
C SER A 45 5.35 -10.20 36.66
N GLY A 46 4.08 -10.61 36.64
CA GLY A 46 2.95 -9.77 36.99
C GLY A 46 2.70 -8.63 36.00
N THR A 47 3.08 -8.83 34.74
CA THR A 47 2.93 -7.81 33.67
C THR A 47 1.81 -8.12 32.69
N GLY A 48 1.09 -9.24 32.88
CA GLY A 48 -0.04 -9.58 32.03
C GLY A 48 -1.20 -8.60 32.19
N ILE A 49 -2.11 -8.61 31.22
CA ILE A 49 -3.30 -7.75 31.22
C ILE A 49 -4.13 -7.98 32.49
N TRP A 50 -4.33 -9.23 32.90
CA TRP A 50 -5.08 -9.54 34.10
C TRP A 50 -4.30 -9.16 35.37
N ASP A 51 -2.98 -9.38 35.39
CA ASP A 51 -2.12 -9.07 36.54
C ASP A 51 -2.11 -7.57 36.87
N THR A 52 -2.20 -6.73 35.84
CA THR A 52 -2.13 -5.26 35.93
C THR A 52 -3.49 -4.59 36.04
N MET A 53 -4.59 -5.36 35.99
CA MET A 53 -5.95 -4.84 36.08
C MET A 53 -6.24 -4.32 37.49
N ASN A 54 -6.58 -3.04 37.58
CA ASN A 54 -6.91 -2.36 38.82
C ASN A 54 -8.36 -2.61 39.22
N ILE A 55 -8.55 -3.20 40.40
CA ILE A 55 -9.85 -3.47 41.01
C ILE A 55 -10.14 -2.61 42.24
N ASP A 56 -9.29 -1.61 42.52
CA ASP A 56 -9.51 -0.67 43.61
C ASP A 56 -10.59 0.35 43.21
N SER A 57 -11.79 0.18 43.78
CA SER A 57 -12.93 1.08 43.58
C SER A 57 -12.69 2.56 43.93
N SER A 58 -11.58 2.90 44.59
CA SER A 58 -11.21 4.29 44.89
C SER A 58 -10.55 5.01 43.70
N VAL A 59 -10.11 4.29 42.67
CA VAL A 59 -9.59 4.87 41.43
C VAL A 59 -10.56 4.69 40.27
N ALA A 60 -10.56 5.65 39.35
CA ALA A 60 -11.49 5.69 38.22
C ALA A 60 -10.84 5.21 36.90
N TRP A 61 -10.13 4.08 36.93
CA TRP A 61 -9.53 3.44 35.75
C TRP A 61 -9.18 1.97 36.02
N LEU A 62 -9.15 1.14 34.98
CA LEU A 62 -8.78 -0.29 35.07
C LEU A 62 -7.30 -0.57 34.73
N TRP A 63 -6.71 0.13 33.77
CA TRP A 63 -5.28 0.01 33.45
C TRP A 63 -4.62 1.37 33.42
N GLU A 64 -3.36 1.43 33.87
CA GLU A 64 -2.59 2.66 34.02
C GLU A 64 -2.35 3.36 32.67
N ASP A 65 -2.15 2.59 31.61
CA ASP A 65 -1.98 3.04 30.22
C ASP A 65 -3.29 3.53 29.57
N ALA A 66 -4.44 3.23 30.16
CA ALA A 66 -5.76 3.69 29.74
C ALA A 66 -6.39 4.70 30.71
N LYS A 67 -5.67 5.19 31.72
CA LYS A 67 -6.21 6.07 32.77
C LYS A 67 -6.69 7.44 32.28
N ASN A 68 -6.22 7.86 31.10
CA ASN A 68 -6.60 9.11 30.44
C ASN A 68 -7.89 8.96 29.59
N TRP A 69 -8.61 7.84 29.74
CA TRP A 69 -9.88 7.61 29.04
C TRP A 69 -10.86 8.78 29.08
N PRO A 70 -11.01 9.64 30.13
CA PRO A 70 -11.99 10.73 30.10
C PRO A 70 -11.75 11.79 29.02
N SER A 71 -10.56 11.80 28.41
CA SER A 71 -10.19 12.73 27.34
C SER A 71 -9.52 12.05 26.14
N SER A 72 -9.37 10.72 26.17
CA SER A 72 -8.77 9.94 25.08
C SER A 72 -9.70 8.79 24.72
N SER A 73 -10.25 8.83 23.50
CA SER A 73 -11.14 7.77 23.02
C SER A 73 -10.40 6.46 22.77
N ALA A 74 -9.13 6.54 22.34
CA ALA A 74 -8.25 5.39 22.12
C ALA A 74 -8.04 4.53 23.38
N ALA A 75 -8.02 5.16 24.56
CA ALA A 75 -7.93 4.43 25.83
C ALA A 75 -9.17 3.57 26.10
N ILE A 76 -10.36 3.96 25.63
CA ILE A 76 -11.58 3.14 25.73
C ILE A 76 -11.46 1.90 24.83
N THR A 77 -11.03 2.10 23.58
CA THR A 77 -10.75 1.00 22.64
C THR A 77 -9.73 0.03 23.24
N LEU A 78 -8.64 0.54 23.82
CA LEU A 78 -7.60 -0.27 24.47
C LEU A 78 -8.18 -1.13 25.61
N MET A 79 -9.05 -0.59 26.46
CA MET A 79 -9.69 -1.36 27.53
C MET A 79 -10.52 -2.52 26.96
N TRP A 80 -11.31 -2.28 25.92
CA TRP A 80 -12.07 -3.37 25.27
C TRP A 80 -11.16 -4.41 24.60
N GLN A 81 -10.07 -3.99 23.96
CA GLN A 81 -9.09 -4.90 23.37
C GLN A 81 -8.39 -5.76 24.43
N ASN A 82 -8.10 -5.20 25.62
CA ASN A 82 -7.55 -5.93 26.76
C ASN A 82 -8.54 -7.00 27.26
N ILE A 83 -9.81 -6.63 27.45
CA ILE A 83 -10.87 -7.57 27.83
C ILE A 83 -11.05 -8.67 26.76
N ARG A 84 -10.99 -8.31 25.47
CA ARG A 84 -11.05 -9.28 24.36
C ARG A 84 -9.94 -10.32 24.46
N LYS A 85 -8.68 -9.92 24.69
CA LYS A 85 -7.55 -10.85 24.85
C LYS A 85 -7.77 -11.82 26.02
N MET A 86 -8.28 -11.32 27.15
CA MET A 86 -8.65 -12.17 28.30
C MET A 86 -9.75 -13.18 27.93
N ALA A 87 -10.81 -12.73 27.26
CA ALA A 87 -11.94 -13.58 26.86
C ALA A 87 -11.54 -14.64 25.82
N ILE A 88 -10.63 -14.32 24.90
CA ILE A 88 -10.11 -15.30 23.91
C ILE A 88 -9.42 -16.45 24.63
N GLN A 89 -8.49 -16.18 25.56
CA GLN A 89 -7.78 -17.24 26.28
C GLN A 89 -8.72 -18.04 27.19
N GLU A 90 -9.67 -17.37 27.84
CA GLU A 90 -10.69 -18.04 28.65
C GLU A 90 -11.55 -19.04 27.85
N GLN A 91 -11.74 -18.80 26.56
CA GLN A 91 -12.50 -19.68 25.66
C GLN A 91 -11.62 -20.61 24.80
N THR A 92 -10.30 -20.47 24.83
CA THR A 92 -9.38 -21.28 24.02
C THR A 92 -9.09 -22.61 24.72
N THR A 93 -9.46 -23.74 24.11
CA THR A 93 -9.44 -25.07 24.78
C THR A 93 -8.07 -25.51 25.30
N ALA A 94 -6.99 -25.02 24.69
CA ALA A 94 -5.62 -25.36 25.04
C ALA A 94 -4.94 -24.36 25.98
N SER A 95 -5.62 -23.26 26.33
CA SER A 95 -5.13 -22.24 27.24
C SER A 95 -5.15 -22.75 28.69
N ASP A 96 -4.18 -22.31 29.49
CA ASP A 96 -4.18 -22.51 30.94
C ASP A 96 -5.38 -21.83 31.62
N PHE A 97 -6.03 -20.88 30.95
CA PHE A 97 -7.19 -20.14 31.44
C PHE A 97 -8.54 -20.69 30.94
N TYR A 98 -8.55 -21.77 30.17
CA TYR A 98 -9.79 -22.33 29.61
C TYR A 98 -10.84 -22.60 30.70
N LEU A 99 -12.00 -21.94 30.59
CA LEU A 99 -13.11 -22.00 31.56
C LEU A 99 -12.74 -21.59 33.00
N SER A 100 -11.71 -20.75 33.16
CA SER A 100 -11.27 -20.25 34.47
C SER A 100 -12.33 -19.34 35.10
N ALA A 101 -12.99 -19.82 36.16
CA ALA A 101 -13.98 -19.04 36.90
C ALA A 101 -13.43 -17.72 37.49
N GLN A 102 -12.13 -17.68 37.81
CA GLN A 102 -11.47 -16.48 38.32
C GLN A 102 -11.31 -15.44 37.20
N LEU A 103 -10.90 -15.88 36.01
CA LEU A 103 -10.77 -14.99 34.86
C LEU A 103 -12.15 -14.52 34.37
N GLN A 104 -13.16 -15.39 34.36
CA GLN A 104 -14.55 -15.01 34.08
C GLN A 104 -15.03 -13.91 35.03
N THR A 105 -14.73 -14.00 36.32
CA THR A 105 -15.09 -12.97 37.32
C THR A 105 -14.40 -11.63 37.00
N ALA A 106 -13.13 -11.66 36.62
CA ALA A 106 -12.38 -10.47 36.23
C ALA A 106 -12.93 -9.84 34.94
N ILE A 107 -13.27 -10.65 33.94
CA ILE A 107 -13.91 -10.22 32.70
C ILE A 107 -15.27 -9.55 32.99
N ILE A 108 -16.12 -10.18 33.80
CA ILE A 108 -17.42 -9.60 34.19
C ILE A 108 -17.23 -8.23 34.85
N TYR A 109 -16.27 -8.12 35.78
CA TYR A 109 -15.97 -6.85 36.44
C TYR A 109 -15.50 -5.77 35.45
N ALA A 110 -14.58 -6.12 34.54
CA ALA A 110 -14.05 -5.18 33.57
C ALA A 110 -15.13 -4.72 32.56
N VAL A 111 -15.95 -5.65 32.06
CA VAL A 111 -17.08 -5.34 31.16
C VAL A 111 -18.08 -4.40 31.84
N ASP A 112 -18.47 -4.69 33.08
CA ASP A 112 -19.39 -3.85 33.86
C ASP A 112 -18.81 -2.45 34.07
N TRP A 113 -17.53 -2.37 34.45
CA TRP A 113 -16.85 -1.12 34.71
C TRP A 113 -16.74 -0.25 33.45
N VAL A 114 -16.24 -0.80 32.33
CA VAL A 114 -16.07 -0.03 31.08
C VAL A 114 -17.43 0.36 30.50
N ASN A 115 -18.44 -0.52 30.57
CA ASN A 115 -19.79 -0.15 30.16
C ASN A 115 -20.32 0.99 31.04
N LEU A 116 -20.29 0.86 32.36
CA LEU A 116 -20.85 1.84 33.28
C LEU A 116 -20.17 3.21 33.18
N HIS A 117 -18.83 3.26 33.05
CA HIS A 117 -18.06 4.49 33.15
C HIS A 117 -17.71 5.13 31.81
N CYS A 118 -17.49 4.33 30.75
CA CYS A 118 -16.86 4.81 29.53
C CYS A 118 -17.76 4.69 28.30
N TYR A 119 -18.40 3.52 28.09
CA TYR A 119 -19.05 3.18 26.83
C TYR A 119 -20.50 2.69 27.04
N ASN A 120 -21.43 3.63 27.18
CA ASN A 120 -22.86 3.38 27.39
C ASN A 120 -23.76 4.45 26.75
N THR A 121 -25.06 4.21 26.81
CA THR A 121 -26.11 5.05 26.20
C THR A 121 -26.33 6.41 26.88
N THR A 122 -25.71 6.67 28.04
CA THR A 122 -25.82 7.96 28.74
C THR A 122 -24.78 8.98 28.29
N ILE A 123 -23.78 8.56 27.51
CA ILE A 123 -22.77 9.44 26.92
C ILE A 123 -23.42 10.30 25.84
N ALA A 124 -23.60 11.59 26.15
CA ALA A 124 -24.32 12.51 25.28
C ALA A 124 -23.52 12.95 24.04
N GLN A 125 -22.19 12.98 24.14
CA GLN A 125 -21.31 13.45 23.07
C GLN A 125 -20.02 12.64 23.04
N GLU A 126 -19.63 12.21 21.84
CA GLU A 126 -18.34 11.60 21.55
C GLU A 126 -17.24 12.67 21.61
N TYR A 127 -16.13 12.36 22.29
CA TYR A 127 -14.96 13.21 22.34
C TYR A 127 -13.78 12.56 21.63
N ASP A 128 -12.80 13.38 21.27
CA ASP A 128 -11.56 12.94 20.62
C ASP A 128 -11.86 12.30 19.25
N ASN A 129 -11.47 11.04 19.01
CA ASN A 129 -11.64 10.40 17.71
C ASN A 129 -12.93 9.56 17.63
N TRP A 130 -13.84 9.92 16.70
CA TRP A 130 -15.09 9.20 16.42
C TRP A 130 -14.86 7.70 16.14
N TRP A 131 -13.72 7.35 15.51
CA TRP A 131 -13.42 5.97 15.12
C TRP A 131 -13.41 5.02 16.32
N ASP A 132 -12.92 5.47 17.47
CA ASP A 132 -12.90 4.66 18.69
C ASP A 132 -14.31 4.39 19.23
N TRP A 133 -15.24 5.32 19.04
CA TRP A 133 -16.62 5.21 19.50
C TRP A 133 -17.48 4.35 18.57
N GLU A 134 -17.29 4.51 17.27
CA GLU A 134 -18.15 3.91 16.25
C GLU A 134 -17.55 2.65 15.61
N ILE A 135 -16.25 2.39 15.76
CA ILE A 135 -15.54 1.23 15.17
C ILE A 135 -14.71 0.48 16.22
N GLY A 136 -13.67 1.10 16.77
CA GLY A 136 -12.68 0.40 17.61
C GLY A 136 -13.26 -0.28 18.86
N SER A 137 -14.01 0.46 19.68
CA SER A 137 -14.69 -0.07 20.87
C SER A 137 -15.79 -1.10 20.53
N PRO A 138 -16.74 -0.83 19.62
CA PRO A 138 -17.82 -1.78 19.32
C PRO A 138 -17.34 -3.06 18.65
N GLU A 139 -16.26 -3.05 17.85
CA GLU A 139 -15.65 -4.29 17.34
C GLU A 139 -15.15 -5.17 18.47
N ALA A 140 -14.30 -4.63 19.34
CA ALA A 140 -13.74 -5.38 20.46
C ALA A 140 -14.83 -5.85 21.44
N LEU A 141 -15.86 -5.02 21.69
CA LEU A 141 -17.00 -5.39 22.52
C LEU A 141 -17.84 -6.51 21.90
N ASN A 142 -18.11 -6.49 20.60
CA ASN A 142 -18.81 -7.58 19.91
C ASN A 142 -18.06 -8.92 20.09
N ASP A 143 -16.73 -8.93 19.94
CA ASP A 143 -15.91 -10.13 20.17
C ASP A 143 -16.03 -10.62 21.62
N VAL A 144 -15.93 -9.71 22.59
CA VAL A 144 -16.11 -10.03 24.02
C VAL A 144 -17.47 -10.66 24.25
N LEU A 145 -18.56 -10.10 23.71
CA LEU A 145 -19.91 -10.63 23.88
C LEU A 145 -20.09 -12.01 23.22
N CYS A 146 -19.49 -12.25 22.05
CA CYS A 146 -19.49 -13.55 21.39
C CYS A 146 -18.89 -14.66 22.28
N LEU A 147 -17.83 -14.32 23.00
CA LEU A 147 -17.06 -15.23 23.86
C LEU A 147 -17.67 -15.39 25.25
N SER A 148 -18.22 -14.32 25.83
CA SER A 148 -18.56 -14.26 27.26
C SER A 148 -20.05 -14.26 27.59
N SER A 149 -20.93 -14.18 26.59
CA SER A 149 -22.39 -14.09 26.78
C SER A 149 -23.00 -15.20 27.65
N ALA A 150 -22.40 -16.40 27.67
CA ALA A 150 -22.87 -17.54 28.44
C ALA A 150 -22.73 -17.37 29.97
N TYR A 151 -21.81 -16.51 30.43
CA TYR A 151 -21.56 -16.26 31.85
C TYR A 151 -21.75 -14.80 32.28
N LEU A 152 -21.86 -13.85 31.34
CA LEU A 152 -22.23 -12.47 31.65
C LEU A 152 -23.68 -12.39 32.18
N PRO A 153 -23.96 -11.52 33.18
CA PRO A 153 -25.32 -11.21 33.58
C PRO A 153 -26.16 -10.72 32.39
N SER A 154 -27.36 -11.26 32.20
CA SER A 154 -28.23 -10.92 31.06
C SER A 154 -28.52 -9.42 30.91
N ALA A 155 -28.63 -8.70 32.03
CA ALA A 155 -28.81 -7.24 32.02
C ALA A 155 -27.58 -6.50 31.48
N LEU A 156 -26.37 -6.95 31.83
CA LEU A 156 -25.12 -6.38 31.35
C LEU A 156 -24.91 -6.68 29.86
N ASN A 157 -25.17 -7.93 29.43
CA ASN A 157 -25.20 -8.29 28.00
C ASN A 157 -26.10 -7.33 27.20
N SER A 158 -27.32 -7.10 27.69
CA SER A 158 -28.29 -6.20 27.03
C SER A 158 -27.82 -4.75 27.01
N ALA A 159 -27.18 -4.27 28.09
CA ALA A 159 -26.64 -2.91 28.18
C ALA A 159 -25.47 -2.68 27.22
N CYS A 160 -24.59 -3.67 27.06
CA CYS A 160 -23.48 -3.63 26.09
C CYS A 160 -23.98 -3.59 24.64
N ILE A 161 -24.94 -4.46 24.27
CA ILE A 161 -25.56 -4.43 22.93
C ILE A 161 -26.25 -3.09 22.67
N ALA A 162 -26.96 -2.55 23.68
CA ALA A 162 -27.59 -1.24 23.58
C ALA A 162 -26.58 -0.11 23.39
N ALA A 163 -25.39 -0.20 24.01
CA ALA A 163 -24.30 0.75 23.79
C ALA A 163 -23.78 0.71 22.34
N ILE A 164 -23.50 -0.48 21.81
CA ILE A 164 -23.08 -0.65 20.40
C ILE A 164 -24.10 -0.01 19.45
N ASN A 165 -25.38 -0.36 19.60
CA ASN A 165 -26.45 0.16 18.74
C ASN A 165 -26.69 1.68 18.94
N TYR A 166 -26.31 2.23 20.09
CA TYR A 166 -26.40 3.67 20.34
C TYR A 166 -25.30 4.44 19.63
N PHE A 167 -24.07 3.92 19.56
CA PHE A 167 -22.97 4.57 18.85
C PHE A 167 -22.96 4.27 17.35
N VAL A 168 -23.47 3.10 16.95
CA VAL A 168 -23.58 2.69 15.54
C VAL A 168 -25.05 2.46 15.17
N PRO A 169 -25.96 3.46 15.25
CA PRO A 169 -27.37 3.22 14.92
C PRO A 169 -27.58 2.91 13.44
N ASP A 170 -26.77 3.50 12.57
CA ASP A 170 -26.81 3.36 11.11
C ASP A 170 -25.36 3.20 10.60
N PRO A 171 -25.02 2.07 9.94
CA PRO A 171 -23.69 1.85 9.41
C PRO A 171 -23.25 2.89 8.36
N THR A 172 -24.20 3.47 7.62
CA THR A 172 -23.93 4.30 6.43
C THR A 172 -23.52 5.73 6.76
N VAL A 173 -23.64 6.15 8.01
CA VAL A 173 -23.36 7.54 8.42
C VAL A 173 -22.61 7.60 9.74
N ARG A 174 -21.60 8.47 9.80
CA ARG A 174 -20.92 8.84 11.05
C ARG A 174 -21.91 9.49 12.00
N LYS A 175 -22.14 8.90 13.16
CA LYS A 175 -23.09 9.43 14.13
C LYS A 175 -22.66 10.80 14.64
N ALA A 176 -21.37 10.99 14.89
CA ALA A 176 -20.85 12.25 15.43
C ALA A 176 -21.10 13.47 14.54
N THR A 177 -21.08 13.30 13.21
CA THR A 177 -21.02 14.43 12.25
C THR A 177 -22.01 14.34 11.09
N GLY A 178 -22.62 13.18 10.84
CA GLY A 178 -23.50 12.93 9.68
C GLY A 178 -22.76 12.70 8.36
N VAL A 179 -21.43 12.52 8.38
CA VAL A 179 -20.63 12.18 7.18
C VAL A 179 -21.07 10.81 6.67
N VAL A 180 -21.29 10.68 5.35
CA VAL A 180 -21.56 9.39 4.71
C VAL A 180 -20.29 8.55 4.77
N GLU A 181 -20.41 7.31 5.25
CA GLU A 181 -19.30 6.37 5.34
C GLU A 181 -19.12 5.60 4.02
N THR A 182 -17.86 5.37 3.66
CA THR A 182 -17.43 4.71 2.42
C THR A 182 -16.24 3.78 2.71
N GLY A 183 -15.99 2.84 1.80
CA GLY A 183 -14.83 1.95 1.86
C GLY A 183 -14.72 1.18 3.19
N ALA A 184 -13.51 1.16 3.76
CA ALA A 184 -13.22 0.41 4.98
C ALA A 184 -14.12 0.79 6.17
N ASN A 185 -14.34 2.10 6.41
CA ASN A 185 -15.16 2.56 7.55
C ASN A 185 -16.60 2.06 7.44
N LEU A 186 -17.18 2.09 6.23
CA LEU A 186 -18.52 1.56 5.99
C LEU A 186 -18.57 0.06 6.28
N LEU A 187 -17.59 -0.69 5.77
CA LEU A 187 -17.58 -2.14 5.89
C LEU A 187 -17.39 -2.60 7.35
N ASP A 188 -16.53 -1.92 8.12
CA ASP A 188 -16.37 -2.15 9.56
C ASP A 188 -17.69 -1.95 10.30
N LYS A 189 -18.37 -0.82 10.06
CA LYS A 189 -19.68 -0.52 10.67
C LYS A 189 -20.77 -1.51 10.24
N CYS A 190 -20.74 -1.97 9.01
CA CYS A 190 -21.63 -3.02 8.52
C CYS A 190 -21.40 -4.33 9.27
N PHE A 191 -20.16 -4.75 9.48
CA PHE A 191 -19.85 -5.94 10.26
C PHE A 191 -20.22 -5.81 11.72
N ILE A 192 -19.98 -4.65 12.34
CA ILE A 192 -20.44 -4.35 13.70
C ILE A 192 -21.97 -4.53 13.82
N ALA A 193 -22.72 -4.04 12.83
CA ALA A 193 -24.16 -4.24 12.76
C ALA A 193 -24.53 -5.72 12.58
N MET A 194 -23.87 -6.44 11.66
CA MET A 194 -24.12 -7.87 11.47
C MET A 194 -23.87 -8.67 12.75
N LEU A 195 -22.72 -8.49 13.40
CA LEU A 195 -22.35 -9.27 14.58
C LEU A 195 -23.21 -8.91 15.80
N SER A 196 -23.50 -7.62 16.02
CA SER A 196 -24.44 -7.22 17.09
C SER A 196 -25.87 -7.74 16.84
N GLY A 197 -26.31 -7.78 15.58
CA GLY A 197 -27.57 -8.42 15.17
C GLY A 197 -27.57 -9.93 15.44
N VAL A 198 -26.46 -10.61 15.14
CA VAL A 198 -26.29 -12.05 15.42
C VAL A 198 -26.35 -12.34 16.92
N LEU A 199 -25.70 -11.52 17.74
CA LEU A 199 -25.65 -11.69 19.20
C LEU A 199 -26.99 -11.36 19.87
N SER A 200 -27.76 -10.43 19.30
CA SER A 200 -29.10 -10.06 19.79
C SER A 200 -30.25 -10.86 19.15
N GLN A 201 -29.95 -11.76 18.21
CA GLN A 201 -30.92 -12.47 17.38
C GLN A 201 -31.87 -11.52 16.61
N ASP A 202 -31.37 -10.36 16.19
CA ASP A 202 -32.09 -9.37 15.39
C ASP A 202 -31.74 -9.50 13.90
N ASN A 203 -32.60 -10.20 13.15
CA ASN A 203 -32.39 -10.38 11.71
C ASN A 203 -32.49 -9.05 10.93
N THR A 204 -33.27 -8.07 11.41
CA THR A 204 -33.36 -6.76 10.72
C THR A 204 -32.01 -6.07 10.75
N ARG A 205 -31.33 -6.14 11.90
CA ARG A 205 -30.00 -5.57 12.09
C ARG A 205 -28.92 -6.28 11.26
N VAL A 206 -29.00 -7.61 11.14
CA VAL A 206 -28.12 -8.38 10.23
C VAL A 206 -28.34 -7.97 8.78
N GLN A 207 -29.60 -7.86 8.33
CA GLN A 207 -29.94 -7.48 6.96
C GLN A 207 -29.55 -6.04 6.63
N GLN A 208 -29.59 -5.13 7.61
CA GLN A 208 -29.07 -3.77 7.44
C GLN A 208 -27.59 -3.80 7.08
N GLY A 209 -26.75 -4.46 7.89
CA GLY A 209 -25.32 -4.58 7.60
C GLY A 209 -25.03 -5.23 6.23
N LEU A 210 -25.78 -6.26 5.85
CA LEU A 210 -25.62 -6.93 4.53
C LEU A 210 -25.96 -6.01 3.36
N THR A 211 -27.05 -5.24 3.48
CA THR A 211 -27.50 -4.34 2.43
C THR A 211 -26.51 -3.20 2.25
N ASP A 212 -26.08 -2.60 3.36
CA ASP A 212 -25.21 -1.42 3.36
C ASP A 212 -23.78 -1.77 2.90
N ALA A 213 -23.31 -3.00 3.15
CA ALA A 213 -21.99 -3.46 2.70
C ALA A 213 -21.88 -3.60 1.17
N GLY A 214 -22.99 -3.79 0.46
CA GLY A 214 -22.98 -4.12 -0.97
C GLY A 214 -22.34 -3.05 -1.88
N SER A 215 -22.40 -1.77 -1.49
CA SER A 215 -21.81 -0.67 -2.26
C SER A 215 -20.29 -0.61 -2.16
N VAL A 216 -19.68 -1.23 -1.14
CA VAL A 216 -18.22 -1.24 -0.94
C VAL A 216 -17.51 -2.01 -2.06
N TYR A 217 -18.18 -3.00 -2.64
CA TYR A 217 -17.64 -3.85 -3.69
C TYR A 217 -17.89 -3.31 -5.11
N GLU A 218 -18.54 -2.15 -5.26
CA GLU A 218 -18.76 -1.52 -6.56
C GLU A 218 -17.51 -0.79 -7.04
N TYR A 219 -17.28 -0.83 -8.36
CA TYR A 219 -16.24 0.00 -8.98
C TYR A 219 -16.71 1.45 -9.07
N VAL A 220 -15.82 2.37 -8.70
CA VAL A 220 -16.03 3.82 -8.77
C VAL A 220 -15.18 4.44 -9.88
N THR A 221 -15.53 5.66 -10.26
CA THR A 221 -14.76 6.48 -11.22
C THR A 221 -14.22 7.76 -10.60
N ASP A 222 -14.60 8.06 -9.34
CA ASP A 222 -14.17 9.21 -8.55
C ASP A 222 -14.43 8.92 -7.07
N GLY A 223 -13.63 9.48 -6.16
CA GLY A 223 -13.74 9.25 -4.71
C GLY A 223 -13.22 7.89 -4.23
N ASP A 224 -13.75 7.43 -3.10
CA ASP A 224 -13.31 6.22 -2.40
C ASP A 224 -13.78 4.93 -3.06
N GLY A 225 -12.93 3.92 -3.09
CA GLY A 225 -13.27 2.56 -3.53
C GLY A 225 -12.33 1.99 -4.59
N TYR A 226 -12.77 0.90 -5.21
CA TYR A 226 -12.05 0.21 -6.27
C TYR A 226 -12.24 0.88 -7.63
N TYR A 227 -11.18 0.99 -8.41
CA TYR A 227 -11.22 1.47 -9.78
C TYR A 227 -10.94 0.33 -10.75
N HIS A 228 -11.49 0.42 -11.97
CA HIS A 228 -11.31 -0.60 -13.00
C HIS A 228 -9.85 -0.78 -13.45
N ASP A 229 -8.98 0.21 -13.23
CA ASP A 229 -7.55 0.09 -13.54
C ASP A 229 -6.77 -0.66 -12.44
N GLY A 230 -7.42 -1.06 -11.34
CA GLY A 230 -6.80 -1.71 -10.18
C GLY A 230 -6.48 -0.75 -9.03
N SER A 231 -6.64 0.57 -9.20
CA SER A 231 -6.41 1.53 -8.12
C SER A 231 -7.40 1.33 -6.97
N PHE A 232 -6.95 1.60 -5.75
CA PHE A 232 -7.81 1.75 -4.58
C PHE A 232 -7.53 3.08 -3.90
N ILE A 233 -8.57 3.89 -3.75
CA ILE A 233 -8.49 5.21 -3.12
C ILE A 233 -9.34 5.22 -1.86
N GLN A 234 -8.83 5.85 -0.81
CA GLN A 234 -9.59 6.20 0.38
C GLN A 234 -9.30 7.65 0.76
N HIS A 235 -10.19 8.26 1.56
CA HIS A 235 -10.09 9.66 1.98
C HIS A 235 -10.09 10.63 0.79
N ALA A 236 -10.90 10.28 -0.22
CA ALA A 236 -11.15 10.93 -1.49
C ALA A 236 -9.97 11.04 -2.47
N ASN A 237 -8.72 11.01 -1.99
CA ASN A 237 -7.55 11.39 -2.80
C ASN A 237 -6.24 10.65 -2.46
N VAL A 238 -6.27 9.66 -1.58
CA VAL A 238 -5.06 8.95 -1.14
C VAL A 238 -4.99 7.56 -1.77
N PRO A 239 -3.90 7.20 -2.47
CA PRO A 239 -3.64 5.82 -2.88
C PRO A 239 -3.48 4.95 -1.64
N TYR A 240 -4.36 3.95 -1.46
CA TYR A 240 -4.51 3.31 -0.14
C TYR A 240 -4.67 1.78 -0.18
N THR A 241 -4.24 1.10 -1.25
CA THR A 241 -4.38 -0.36 -1.38
C THR A 241 -3.80 -1.12 -0.17
N GLY A 242 -2.56 -0.85 0.22
CA GLY A 242 -1.88 -1.46 1.36
C GLY A 242 -2.21 -0.83 2.71
N GLY A 243 -3.30 -0.08 2.81
CA GLY A 243 -3.78 0.42 4.10
C GLY A 243 -5.27 0.25 4.26
N TYR A 244 -6.13 1.24 3.95
CA TYR A 244 -7.57 1.01 4.03
C TYR A 244 -8.07 -0.06 3.06
N GLY A 245 -7.37 -0.31 1.95
CA GLY A 245 -7.66 -1.44 1.08
C GLY A 245 -7.41 -2.78 1.76
N GLU A 246 -6.35 -2.89 2.56
CA GLU A 246 -6.06 -4.08 3.38
C GLU A 246 -7.13 -4.28 4.45
N VAL A 247 -7.49 -3.23 5.20
CA VAL A 247 -8.59 -3.28 6.19
C VAL A 247 -9.89 -3.79 5.56
N LEU A 248 -10.25 -3.28 4.37
CA LEU A 248 -11.45 -3.72 3.65
C LEU A 248 -11.37 -5.20 3.27
N LEU A 249 -10.21 -5.68 2.81
CA LEU A 249 -10.00 -7.08 2.43
C LEU A 249 -10.13 -8.00 3.66
N SER A 250 -9.48 -7.66 4.78
CA SER A 250 -9.58 -8.40 6.04
C SER A 250 -11.01 -8.42 6.56
N ARG A 251 -11.71 -7.28 6.50
CA ARG A 251 -13.11 -7.20 6.90
C ARG A 251 -14.02 -8.05 6.01
N THR A 252 -13.68 -8.20 4.73
CA THR A 252 -14.37 -9.14 3.83
C THR A 252 -14.13 -10.60 4.22
N CYS A 253 -12.92 -10.97 4.66
CA CYS A 253 -12.66 -12.28 5.26
C CYS A 253 -13.56 -12.52 6.48
N ASP A 254 -13.65 -11.54 7.39
CA ASP A 254 -14.47 -11.63 8.59
C ASP A 254 -15.96 -11.83 8.27
N ILE A 255 -16.49 -11.11 7.28
CA ILE A 255 -17.86 -11.30 6.80
C ILE A 255 -18.06 -12.71 6.23
N PHE A 256 -17.12 -13.22 5.44
CA PHE A 256 -17.18 -14.59 4.94
C PHE A 256 -17.13 -15.62 6.07
N ILE A 257 -16.29 -15.43 7.07
CA ILE A 257 -16.24 -16.28 8.27
C ILE A 257 -17.60 -16.29 8.95
N LEU A 258 -18.11 -15.11 9.31
CA LEU A 258 -19.37 -14.96 10.03
C LEU A 258 -20.53 -15.63 9.31
N LEU A 259 -20.58 -15.54 7.98
CA LEU A 259 -21.73 -15.97 7.19
C LEU A 259 -21.57 -17.37 6.54
N THR A 260 -20.42 -18.03 6.69
CA THR A 260 -20.18 -19.36 6.13
C THR A 260 -21.26 -20.35 6.60
N ASN A 261 -21.83 -21.13 5.67
CA ASN A 261 -22.92 -22.09 5.94
C ASN A 261 -24.24 -21.48 6.48
N THR A 262 -24.45 -20.18 6.34
CA THR A 262 -25.73 -19.52 6.65
C THR A 262 -26.53 -19.26 5.38
N SER A 263 -27.84 -19.00 5.51
CA SER A 263 -28.65 -18.55 4.38
C SER A 263 -28.35 -17.10 3.92
N TRP A 264 -27.61 -16.32 4.71
CA TRP A 264 -27.37 -14.89 4.47
C TRP A 264 -26.28 -14.59 3.45
N ILE A 265 -25.30 -15.48 3.26
CA ILE A 265 -24.10 -15.17 2.44
C ILE A 265 -24.46 -14.79 0.98
N GLY A 266 -25.51 -15.38 0.42
CA GLY A 266 -25.99 -15.05 -0.92
C GLY A 266 -26.72 -13.70 -1.03
N SER A 267 -26.89 -12.96 0.07
CA SER A 267 -27.53 -11.64 0.11
C SER A 267 -26.54 -10.49 0.02
N LEU A 268 -25.23 -10.77 0.10
CA LEU A 268 -24.20 -9.74 0.00
C LEU A 268 -23.99 -9.35 -1.46
N ALA A 269 -24.53 -8.19 -1.85
CA ALA A 269 -24.45 -7.71 -3.22
C ALA A 269 -23.01 -7.41 -3.66
N ASN A 270 -22.73 -7.62 -4.95
CA ASN A 270 -21.46 -7.28 -5.61
C ASN A 270 -20.18 -7.94 -5.06
N VAL A 271 -20.25 -8.75 -4.01
CA VAL A 271 -19.07 -9.35 -3.37
C VAL A 271 -18.20 -10.18 -4.32
N GLU A 272 -18.79 -10.75 -5.39
CA GLU A 272 -18.05 -11.49 -6.43
C GLU A 272 -16.96 -10.64 -7.11
N ASN A 273 -17.08 -9.30 -7.10
CA ASN A 273 -16.04 -8.41 -7.62
C ASN A 273 -14.71 -8.57 -6.86
N ILE A 274 -14.73 -9.05 -5.61
CA ILE A 274 -13.52 -9.30 -4.82
C ILE A 274 -12.54 -10.24 -5.56
N TYR A 275 -13.07 -11.22 -6.31
CA TYR A 275 -12.27 -12.16 -7.09
C TYR A 275 -11.60 -11.54 -8.31
N THR A 276 -12.06 -10.36 -8.76
CA THR A 276 -11.36 -9.55 -9.77
C THR A 276 -10.40 -8.58 -9.11
N THR A 277 -10.74 -8.02 -7.94
CA THR A 277 -9.85 -7.10 -7.22
C THR A 277 -8.58 -7.77 -6.68
N ILE A 278 -8.60 -9.07 -6.35
CA ILE A 278 -7.38 -9.78 -5.90
C ILE A 278 -6.26 -9.70 -6.96
N PRO A 279 -6.45 -10.17 -8.21
CA PRO A 279 -5.43 -10.03 -9.26
C PRO A 279 -5.15 -8.59 -9.69
N GLU A 280 -6.17 -7.72 -9.69
CA GLU A 280 -6.03 -6.39 -10.30
C GLU A 280 -5.57 -5.30 -9.31
N THR A 281 -5.96 -5.39 -8.04
CA THR A 281 -5.70 -4.36 -7.03
C THR A 281 -4.65 -4.81 -6.04
N TYR A 282 -4.79 -5.98 -5.43
CA TYR A 282 -3.96 -6.38 -4.29
C TYR A 282 -2.65 -7.07 -4.70
N ALA A 283 -2.71 -8.11 -5.53
CA ALA A 283 -1.52 -8.86 -5.92
C ALA A 283 -0.43 -8.00 -6.59
N PRO A 284 -0.75 -6.99 -7.41
CA PRO A 284 0.26 -6.12 -8.01
C PRO A 284 1.01 -5.27 -6.98
N THR A 285 0.43 -4.96 -5.81
CA THR A 285 1.12 -4.17 -4.77
C THR A 285 2.02 -5.01 -3.88
N LEU A 286 2.08 -6.33 -4.10
CA LEU A 286 2.98 -7.23 -3.40
C LEU A 286 4.18 -7.59 -4.30
N TYR A 287 5.39 -7.51 -3.75
CA TYR A 287 6.59 -8.13 -4.31
C TYR A 287 7.04 -9.24 -3.37
N SER A 288 6.71 -10.49 -3.69
CA SER A 288 6.86 -11.62 -2.77
C SER A 288 6.09 -11.39 -1.45
N ASP A 289 6.79 -11.16 -0.34
CA ASP A 289 6.27 -11.06 1.04
C ASP A 289 6.18 -9.62 1.57
N ILE A 290 6.39 -8.61 0.72
CA ILE A 290 6.35 -7.18 1.09
C ILE A 290 5.36 -6.39 0.22
N ASP A 291 4.62 -5.47 0.85
CA ASP A 291 3.71 -4.53 0.20
C ASP A 291 4.43 -3.22 -0.14
N PHE A 292 3.98 -2.54 -1.20
CA PHE A 292 4.60 -1.30 -1.64
C PHE A 292 4.15 -0.14 -0.76
N ASP A 293 5.10 0.51 -0.08
CA ASP A 293 4.85 1.59 0.87
C ASP A 293 4.09 2.79 0.26
N MET A 294 4.24 3.02 -1.04
CA MET A 294 3.49 4.06 -1.75
C MET A 294 1.96 3.85 -1.68
N THR A 295 1.49 2.66 -1.33
CA THR A 295 0.05 2.33 -1.26
C THR A 295 -0.52 2.38 0.16
N ARG A 296 0.27 2.82 1.15
CA ARG A 296 -0.10 2.74 2.58
C ARG A 296 -0.48 4.10 3.21
N GLY A 297 -0.47 5.17 2.43
CA GLY A 297 -0.81 6.52 2.89
C GLY A 297 0.03 6.93 4.12
N ARG A 298 -0.62 7.51 5.15
CA ARG A 298 0.06 7.86 6.41
C ARG A 298 0.59 6.65 7.21
N GLY A 299 0.18 5.43 6.84
CA GLY A 299 0.56 4.18 7.49
C GLY A 299 2.07 3.88 7.46
N ILE A 300 2.82 4.47 6.53
CA ILE A 300 4.29 4.37 6.50
C ILE A 300 4.95 4.89 7.78
N SER A 301 4.28 5.77 8.51
CA SER A 301 4.80 6.37 9.75
C SER A 301 4.56 5.52 11.01
N ARG A 302 3.89 4.36 10.90
CA ARG A 302 3.53 3.51 12.02
C ARG A 302 4.61 2.47 12.32
N GLU A 303 5.28 2.62 13.47
CA GLU A 303 6.33 1.71 13.95
C GLU A 303 5.89 0.24 14.00
N THR A 304 4.65 -0.01 14.43
CA THR A 304 4.09 -1.36 14.65
C THR A 304 3.41 -1.95 13.42
N SER A 305 3.41 -1.24 12.29
CA SER A 305 2.79 -1.70 11.04
C SER A 305 3.77 -1.56 9.86
N PRO A 306 4.93 -2.25 9.88
CA PRO A 306 5.86 -2.31 8.76
C PRO A 306 5.22 -2.95 7.51
N ALA A 307 5.82 -2.77 6.33
CA ALA A 307 5.25 -3.25 5.06
C ALA A 307 5.08 -4.78 5.03
N HIS A 308 6.01 -5.54 5.61
CA HIS A 308 5.88 -7.01 5.75
C HIS A 308 4.72 -7.41 6.67
N SER A 309 4.30 -6.56 7.63
CA SER A 309 3.14 -6.87 8.47
C SER A 309 1.84 -6.73 7.71
N VAL A 310 1.73 -5.69 6.86
CA VAL A 310 0.59 -5.49 5.95
C VAL A 310 0.54 -6.61 4.93
N ALA A 311 1.65 -6.93 4.29
CA ALA A 311 1.73 -8.02 3.32
C ALA A 311 1.34 -9.38 3.92
N ARG A 312 1.78 -9.67 5.16
CA ARG A 312 1.38 -10.90 5.87
C ARG A 312 -0.13 -11.01 6.07
N VAL A 313 -0.82 -9.89 6.33
CA VAL A 313 -2.30 -9.87 6.42
C VAL A 313 -2.92 -10.07 5.04
N LEU A 314 -2.50 -9.28 4.04
CA LEU A 314 -2.98 -9.42 2.66
C LEU A 314 -2.81 -10.84 2.11
N LEU A 315 -1.68 -11.50 2.36
CA LEU A 315 -1.42 -12.87 1.91
C LEU A 315 -2.39 -13.88 2.57
N TYR A 316 -2.64 -13.74 3.87
CA TYR A 316 -3.66 -14.55 4.54
C TYR A 316 -5.04 -14.33 3.93
N ASP A 317 -5.43 -13.07 3.72
CA ASP A 317 -6.75 -12.71 3.20
C ASP A 317 -6.96 -13.16 1.75
N ILE A 318 -5.94 -12.99 0.90
CA ILE A 318 -5.93 -13.49 -0.48
C ILE A 318 -6.15 -15.00 -0.48
N TYR A 319 -5.41 -15.76 0.33
CA TYR A 319 -5.60 -17.21 0.41
C TYR A 319 -6.99 -17.58 0.91
N PHE A 320 -7.45 -16.92 1.96
CA PHE A 320 -8.72 -17.21 2.60
C PHE A 320 -9.93 -16.94 1.69
N ILE A 321 -9.93 -15.79 1.01
CA ILE A 321 -10.98 -15.41 0.05
C ILE A 321 -10.92 -16.28 -1.19
N SER A 322 -9.73 -16.43 -1.79
CA SER A 322 -9.58 -17.22 -3.02
C SER A 322 -9.98 -18.68 -2.86
N GLY A 323 -9.76 -19.27 -1.68
CA GLY A 323 -10.22 -20.62 -1.32
C GLY A 323 -11.74 -20.83 -1.37
N ARG A 324 -12.53 -19.75 -1.43
CA ARG A 324 -14.01 -19.78 -1.54
C ARG A 324 -14.53 -19.61 -2.97
N HIS A 325 -13.65 -19.28 -3.92
CA HIS A 325 -14.03 -19.14 -5.31
C HIS A 325 -14.49 -20.49 -5.90
N THR A 326 -15.38 -20.51 -6.88
CA THR A 326 -15.88 -21.78 -7.45
C THR A 326 -14.91 -22.47 -8.41
N SER A 327 -13.92 -21.76 -8.94
CA SER A 327 -12.88 -22.33 -9.82
C SER A 327 -11.71 -22.89 -9.01
N THR A 328 -11.44 -24.19 -9.18
CA THR A 328 -10.27 -24.86 -8.58
C THR A 328 -8.94 -24.32 -9.09
N ASP A 329 -8.89 -23.85 -10.34
CA ASP A 329 -7.68 -23.27 -10.90
C ASP A 329 -7.35 -21.95 -10.21
N TYR A 330 -8.37 -21.12 -9.95
CA TYR A 330 -8.22 -19.88 -9.21
C TYR A 330 -7.74 -20.14 -7.77
N GLN A 331 -8.37 -21.09 -7.07
CA GLN A 331 -7.94 -21.51 -5.74
C GLN A 331 -6.47 -21.98 -5.75
N TYR A 332 -6.09 -22.81 -6.72
CA TYR A 332 -4.73 -23.32 -6.87
C TYR A 332 -3.71 -22.21 -7.11
N THR A 333 -3.99 -21.29 -8.04
CA THR A 333 -3.12 -20.16 -8.35
C THR A 333 -2.81 -19.34 -7.10
N TRP A 334 -3.83 -18.96 -6.33
CA TRP A 334 -3.63 -18.10 -5.16
C TRP A 334 -3.05 -18.85 -3.95
N ALA A 335 -3.36 -20.14 -3.78
CA ALA A 335 -2.68 -20.97 -2.80
C ALA A 335 -1.17 -21.08 -3.09
N THR A 336 -0.79 -21.30 -4.36
CA THR A 336 0.62 -21.33 -4.78
C THR A 336 1.29 -19.98 -4.61
N PHE A 337 0.64 -18.88 -5.00
CA PHE A 337 1.14 -17.52 -4.80
C PHE A 337 1.44 -17.24 -3.32
N VAL A 338 0.47 -17.48 -2.44
CA VAL A 338 0.63 -17.21 -1.01
C VAL A 338 1.68 -18.13 -0.38
N LYS A 339 1.66 -19.43 -0.68
CA LYS A 339 2.67 -20.37 -0.17
C LYS A 339 4.08 -19.98 -0.61
N SER A 340 4.23 -19.50 -1.84
CA SER A 340 5.52 -19.06 -2.38
C SER A 340 6.02 -17.80 -1.69
N ALA A 341 5.16 -16.80 -1.50
CA ALA A 341 5.48 -15.57 -0.77
C ALA A 341 5.92 -15.87 0.68
N ILE A 342 5.13 -16.67 1.43
CA ILE A 342 5.48 -17.08 2.80
C ILE A 342 6.82 -17.83 2.84
N SER A 343 7.07 -18.69 1.84
CA SER A 343 8.33 -19.47 1.77
C SER A 343 9.55 -18.61 1.45
N SER A 344 9.37 -17.45 0.83
CA SER A 344 10.44 -16.51 0.52
C SER A 344 10.78 -15.55 1.66
N ASP A 345 9.96 -15.52 2.73
CA ASP A 345 10.10 -14.56 3.82
C ASP A 345 11.44 -14.70 4.56
N LYS A 346 12.06 -13.55 4.82
CA LYS A 346 13.29 -13.42 5.60
C LYS A 346 13.16 -12.38 6.71
N PHE A 347 11.97 -11.82 6.90
CA PHE A 347 11.71 -10.75 7.84
C PHE A 347 11.35 -11.31 9.23
N TYR A 348 10.53 -12.35 9.28
CA TYR A 348 10.13 -12.99 10.53
C TYR A 348 11.04 -14.17 10.86
N GLU A 349 11.63 -14.17 12.07
CA GLU A 349 12.30 -15.37 12.59
C GLU A 349 11.32 -16.54 12.77
N ASP A 350 10.09 -16.21 13.17
CA ASP A 350 8.94 -17.12 13.26
C ASP A 350 7.75 -16.42 12.60
N TYR A 351 7.40 -16.86 11.38
CA TYR A 351 6.33 -16.29 10.58
C TYR A 351 4.98 -16.26 11.29
N TYR A 352 4.73 -17.26 12.15
CA TYR A 352 3.44 -17.45 12.83
C TYR A 352 3.29 -16.57 14.07
N ARG A 353 4.40 -16.01 14.58
CA ARG A 353 4.36 -15.19 15.80
C ARG A 353 3.49 -13.95 15.62
N GLY A 354 2.57 -13.77 16.57
CA GLY A 354 1.65 -12.63 16.61
C GLY A 354 0.39 -12.78 15.75
N LEU A 355 0.25 -13.89 15.01
CA LEU A 355 -1.00 -14.24 14.34
C LEU A 355 -2.00 -14.84 15.34
N SER A 356 -3.29 -14.75 15.01
CA SER A 356 -4.33 -15.47 15.75
C SER A 356 -4.20 -16.99 15.57
N LEU A 357 -4.72 -17.78 16.51
CA LEU A 357 -4.61 -19.23 16.44
C LEU A 357 -5.26 -19.82 15.18
N SER A 358 -6.40 -19.28 14.74
CA SER A 358 -7.09 -19.67 13.51
C SER A 358 -6.26 -19.37 12.25
N GLN A 359 -5.60 -18.20 12.19
CA GLN A 359 -4.67 -17.86 11.11
C GLN A 359 -3.48 -18.82 11.07
N ILE A 360 -2.86 -19.12 12.22
CA ILE A 360 -1.74 -20.07 12.31
C ILE A 360 -2.16 -21.45 11.80
N GLN A 361 -3.32 -21.95 12.23
CA GLN A 361 -3.85 -23.24 11.77
C GLN A 361 -4.09 -23.25 10.26
N THR A 362 -4.70 -22.19 9.73
CA THR A 362 -4.99 -22.03 8.29
C THR A 362 -3.71 -22.03 7.45
N LEU A 363 -2.72 -21.23 7.85
CA LEU A 363 -1.46 -21.12 7.11
C LEU A 363 -0.61 -22.39 7.25
N ARG A 364 -0.52 -23.00 8.44
CA ARG A 364 0.19 -24.30 8.59
C ARG A 364 -0.44 -25.37 7.71
N ALA A 365 -1.76 -25.39 7.55
CA ALA A 365 -2.43 -26.31 6.63
C ALA A 365 -1.99 -26.09 5.17
N LEU A 366 -1.90 -24.83 4.71
CA LEU A 366 -1.37 -24.48 3.38
C LEU A 366 0.10 -24.91 3.23
N MET A 367 0.94 -24.53 4.19
CA MET A 367 2.37 -24.81 4.15
C MET A 367 2.67 -26.32 4.12
N ASN A 368 1.88 -27.11 4.86
CA ASN A 368 2.01 -28.57 4.92
C ASN A 368 1.30 -29.31 3.77
N ASN A 369 0.55 -28.62 2.91
CA ASN A 369 -0.14 -29.26 1.79
C ASN A 369 0.87 -29.63 0.66
N PRO A 370 1.13 -30.92 0.38
CA PRO A 370 2.11 -31.33 -0.63
C PRO A 370 1.65 -31.09 -2.07
N ASP A 371 0.35 -30.87 -2.30
CA ASP A 371 -0.22 -30.67 -3.64
C ASP A 371 -0.05 -29.22 -4.13
N ILE A 372 0.30 -28.29 -3.22
CA ILE A 372 0.59 -26.89 -3.55
C ILE A 372 2.11 -26.68 -3.53
N PRO A 373 2.75 -26.38 -4.68
CA PRO A 373 4.19 -26.18 -4.76
C PRO A 373 4.61 -24.80 -4.23
N VAL A 374 5.91 -24.63 -4.06
CA VAL A 374 6.58 -23.32 -3.94
C VAL A 374 7.19 -23.02 -5.29
N GLU A 375 6.88 -21.86 -5.84
CA GLU A 375 7.35 -21.39 -7.15
C GLU A 375 8.17 -20.10 -6.98
N ASN A 376 9.09 -19.84 -7.90
CA ASN A 376 9.75 -18.53 -7.94
C ASN A 376 8.81 -17.51 -8.58
N ASP A 377 8.88 -16.26 -8.13
CA ASP A 377 8.15 -15.18 -8.76
C ASP A 377 8.76 -14.85 -10.13
N TYR A 378 8.08 -15.23 -11.21
CA TYR A 378 8.46 -14.96 -12.59
C TYR A 378 7.61 -13.84 -13.22
N ARG A 379 6.93 -13.02 -12.42
CA ARG A 379 6.13 -11.91 -12.95
C ARG A 379 6.98 -11.00 -13.83
N ASN A 380 6.36 -10.61 -14.94
CA ASN A 380 6.92 -9.73 -15.94
C ASN A 380 5.82 -8.78 -16.38
N GLU A 381 5.60 -7.75 -15.56
CA GLU A 381 4.43 -6.89 -15.65
C GLU A 381 4.79 -5.41 -15.49
N ASN A 382 4.04 -4.55 -16.18
CA ASN A 382 4.00 -3.12 -15.93
C ASN A 382 2.54 -2.68 -15.87
N LYS A 383 2.17 -1.94 -14.83
CA LYS A 383 0.79 -1.49 -14.62
C LYS A 383 0.76 -0.01 -14.29
N MET A 384 0.04 0.76 -15.12
CA MET A 384 -0.30 2.16 -14.83
C MET A 384 -1.63 2.19 -14.07
N LEU A 385 -1.57 2.60 -12.81
CA LEU A 385 -2.70 2.80 -11.91
C LEU A 385 -3.06 4.29 -11.95
N ALA A 386 -3.64 4.70 -13.09
CA ALA A 386 -3.84 6.09 -13.47
C ALA A 386 -4.81 6.83 -12.55
N ALA A 387 -5.81 6.14 -11.99
CA ALA A 387 -6.75 6.74 -11.06
C ALA A 387 -6.05 7.24 -9.79
N MET A 388 -5.07 6.49 -9.26
CA MET A 388 -4.31 6.85 -8.06
C MET A 388 -2.87 7.33 -8.32
N CYS A 389 -2.55 7.75 -9.55
CA CYS A 389 -1.25 8.33 -9.91
C CYS A 389 -0.04 7.45 -9.55
N GLN A 390 -0.14 6.14 -9.79
CA GLN A 390 0.95 5.20 -9.51
C GLN A 390 1.31 4.34 -10.71
N MET A 391 2.56 3.88 -10.76
CA MET A 391 2.98 2.84 -11.69
C MET A 391 3.75 1.76 -10.94
N ILE A 392 3.41 0.50 -11.23
CA ILE A 392 4.11 -0.68 -10.72
C ILE A 392 4.80 -1.36 -11.89
N HIS A 393 6.02 -1.82 -11.67
CA HIS A 393 6.76 -2.59 -12.65
C HIS A 393 7.51 -3.70 -11.95
N GLN A 394 7.19 -4.94 -12.32
CA GLN A 394 7.78 -6.12 -11.71
C GLN A 394 8.45 -6.99 -12.75
N LYS A 395 9.65 -7.43 -12.41
CA LYS A 395 10.45 -8.40 -13.13
C LYS A 395 10.84 -9.48 -12.12
N GLY A 396 11.11 -10.70 -12.56
CA GLY A 396 11.39 -11.81 -11.64
C GLY A 396 12.60 -11.66 -10.70
N THR A 397 13.33 -10.54 -10.76
CA THR A 397 14.47 -10.27 -9.85
C THR A 397 14.42 -8.90 -9.16
N PHE A 398 13.49 -8.03 -9.56
CA PHE A 398 13.28 -6.73 -8.92
C PHE A 398 11.88 -6.20 -9.25
N ALA A 399 11.37 -5.32 -8.41
CA ALA A 399 10.22 -4.50 -8.73
C ALA A 399 10.49 -3.03 -8.42
N CYS A 400 9.75 -2.15 -9.07
CA CYS A 400 9.74 -0.75 -8.71
C CYS A 400 8.31 -0.19 -8.66
N GLY A 401 8.10 0.70 -7.69
CA GLY A 401 6.89 1.48 -7.52
C GLY A 401 7.21 2.95 -7.76
N LEU A 402 6.41 3.63 -8.56
CA LEU A 402 6.52 5.06 -8.79
C LEU A 402 5.28 5.76 -8.25
N SER A 403 5.50 6.65 -7.28
CA SER A 403 4.46 7.43 -6.64
C SER A 403 4.43 8.85 -7.19
N LEU A 404 3.33 9.21 -7.86
CA LEU A 404 3.07 10.53 -8.44
C LEU A 404 1.87 11.18 -7.75
N PHE A 405 1.58 12.42 -8.12
CA PHE A 405 0.47 13.21 -7.58
C PHE A 405 -0.13 14.11 -8.64
N SER A 406 -1.37 14.52 -8.44
CA SER A 406 -2.12 15.34 -9.40
C SER A 406 -2.96 16.39 -8.68
N HIS A 407 -3.85 17.07 -9.40
CA HIS A 407 -4.84 17.95 -8.78
C HIS A 407 -5.87 17.19 -7.92
N LYS A 408 -6.07 15.89 -8.18
CA LYS A 408 -7.04 15.02 -7.50
C LYS A 408 -6.40 14.06 -6.50
N ILE A 409 -5.14 13.70 -6.70
CA ILE A 409 -4.43 12.74 -5.86
C ILE A 409 -3.34 13.48 -5.11
N THR A 410 -3.37 13.36 -3.78
CA THR A 410 -2.48 14.11 -2.88
C THR A 410 -1.03 13.64 -3.00
N ALA A 411 -0.07 14.52 -2.77
CA ALA A 411 1.34 14.14 -2.63
C ALA A 411 1.58 13.26 -1.40
N PHE A 412 0.81 13.47 -0.33
CA PHE A 412 0.84 12.66 0.90
C PHE A 412 -0.41 12.93 1.75
N GLU A 413 -0.65 12.08 2.73
CA GLU A 413 -1.67 12.30 3.76
C GLU A 413 -1.01 12.61 5.10
N TYR A 414 -1.54 13.61 5.80
CA TYR A 414 -1.30 13.87 7.22
C TYR A 414 -2.63 13.94 7.95
N GLY A 415 -2.71 13.27 9.10
CA GLY A 415 -3.91 13.23 9.94
C GLY A 415 -3.59 12.59 11.28
N ASN A 416 -4.20 13.05 12.36
CA ASN A 416 -4.03 12.50 13.71
C ASN A 416 -2.55 12.46 14.18
N GLY A 417 -1.73 13.43 13.76
CA GLY A 417 -0.30 13.43 14.11
C GLY A 417 0.54 12.39 13.38
N GLU A 418 0.00 11.66 12.40
CA GLU A 418 0.69 10.63 11.62
C GLU A 418 1.25 11.19 10.31
N ASN A 419 2.44 10.73 9.89
CA ASN A 419 3.14 11.10 8.66
C ASN A 419 3.53 12.59 8.55
N LYS A 420 4.09 13.15 9.64
CA LYS A 420 4.48 14.57 9.79
C LYS A 420 5.51 15.09 8.78
N GLN A 421 6.14 14.22 8.01
CA GLN A 421 7.23 14.58 7.09
C GLN A 421 7.00 14.05 5.67
N GLY A 422 5.77 13.64 5.32
CA GLY A 422 5.46 12.95 4.07
C GLY A 422 5.57 13.78 2.77
N TRP A 423 5.92 15.07 2.84
CA TRP A 423 5.83 16.08 1.75
C TRP A 423 6.21 15.59 0.35
N TYR A 424 7.28 14.80 0.23
CA TYR A 424 7.85 14.38 -1.06
C TYR A 424 7.45 12.97 -1.50
N THR A 425 6.70 12.21 -0.69
CA THR A 425 6.42 10.77 -0.93
C THR A 425 5.62 10.49 -2.21
N GLY A 426 4.79 11.41 -2.68
CA GLY A 426 4.07 11.33 -3.96
C GLY A 426 4.64 12.21 -5.08
N THR A 427 5.79 12.86 -4.89
CA THR A 427 6.31 13.87 -5.84
C THR A 427 7.22 13.28 -6.94
N GLY A 428 7.01 12.01 -7.30
CA GLY A 428 7.93 11.26 -8.14
C GLY A 428 8.95 10.44 -7.35
N MET A 429 8.57 9.94 -6.16
CA MET A 429 9.40 9.01 -5.43
C MET A 429 9.41 7.66 -6.14
N LEU A 430 10.60 7.12 -6.39
CA LEU A 430 10.81 5.81 -7.01
C LEU A 430 11.32 4.82 -5.96
N TYR A 431 10.51 3.80 -5.68
CA TYR A 431 10.82 2.70 -4.80
C TYR A 431 11.44 1.55 -5.61
N ILE A 432 12.53 0.96 -5.14
CA ILE A 432 13.16 -0.20 -5.78
C ILE A 432 13.23 -1.35 -4.77
N TYR A 433 12.45 -2.38 -5.04
CA TYR A 433 12.40 -3.65 -4.33
C TYR A 433 13.24 -4.68 -5.08
N ASN A 434 14.07 -5.43 -4.36
CA ASN A 434 14.91 -6.48 -4.93
C ASN A 434 15.14 -7.54 -3.84
N ALA A 435 16.17 -8.39 -3.98
CA ALA A 435 16.41 -9.45 -3.00
C ALA A 435 16.73 -8.95 -1.57
N ASN A 436 17.02 -7.65 -1.37
CA ASN A 436 16.94 -7.02 -0.05
C ASN A 436 15.48 -6.67 0.27
N SER A 437 14.74 -7.66 0.77
CA SER A 437 13.31 -7.47 1.09
C SER A 437 13.07 -6.43 2.18
N THR A 438 14.03 -6.19 3.08
CA THR A 438 13.84 -5.31 4.26
C THR A 438 14.21 -3.84 4.03
N GLN A 439 14.38 -3.40 2.77
CA GLN A 439 14.91 -2.07 2.42
C GLN A 439 14.15 -0.88 3.03
N PHE A 440 12.83 -0.94 3.03
CA PHE A 440 11.96 0.14 3.52
C PHE A 440 11.37 -0.17 4.92
N ASP A 441 11.79 -1.29 5.51
CA ASP A 441 11.51 -1.64 6.90
C ASP A 441 12.69 -1.25 7.80
N LYS A 442 12.71 -1.77 9.04
CA LYS A 442 13.83 -1.59 9.99
C LYS A 442 14.20 -0.12 10.20
N ASN A 443 13.23 0.69 10.61
CA ASN A 443 13.43 2.10 10.96
C ASN A 443 13.86 3.00 9.77
N TYR A 444 13.55 2.63 8.52
CA TYR A 444 13.75 3.51 7.35
C TYR A 444 13.06 4.86 7.55
N TRP A 445 11.73 4.87 7.71
CA TRP A 445 10.90 6.07 7.78
C TRP A 445 11.29 7.10 8.87
N PRO A 446 11.66 6.72 10.10
CA PRO A 446 12.11 7.70 11.09
C PRO A 446 13.55 8.22 10.86
N THR A 447 14.38 7.54 10.06
CA THR A 447 15.82 7.87 9.92
C THR A 447 16.23 8.39 8.54
N VAL A 448 15.45 8.08 7.50
CA VAL A 448 15.69 8.62 6.15
C VAL A 448 15.49 10.14 6.18
N ASN A 449 16.28 10.86 5.37
CA ASN A 449 15.96 12.26 5.12
C ASN A 449 14.71 12.33 4.25
N MET A 450 13.54 12.56 4.87
CA MET A 450 12.23 12.63 4.22
C MET A 450 12.10 13.76 3.18
N LEU A 451 13.03 14.72 3.17
CA LEU A 451 13.10 15.77 2.16
C LEU A 451 14.00 15.40 0.98
N ARG A 452 14.69 14.26 1.02
CA ARG A 452 15.60 13.78 -0.03
C ARG A 452 15.24 12.34 -0.41
N LEU A 453 14.00 12.11 -0.84
CA LEU A 453 13.51 10.77 -1.21
C LEU A 453 13.97 10.39 -2.64
N PRO A 454 14.30 9.12 -2.93
CA PRO A 454 14.82 8.70 -4.23
C PRO A 454 13.89 9.07 -5.38
N GLY A 455 14.44 9.62 -6.47
CA GLY A 455 13.69 10.02 -7.67
C GLY A 455 13.11 11.44 -7.64
N THR A 456 13.00 12.07 -6.47
CA THR A 456 12.38 13.40 -6.31
C THR A 456 13.31 14.54 -6.73
N LEU A 457 12.75 15.72 -7.03
CA LEU A 457 13.50 16.97 -6.85
C LEU A 457 13.10 17.59 -5.52
N THR A 458 14.05 18.26 -4.88
CA THR A 458 13.84 18.89 -3.58
C THR A 458 14.60 20.19 -3.51
N ASP A 459 14.05 21.12 -2.76
CA ASP A 459 14.70 22.35 -2.31
C ASP A 459 14.83 22.38 -0.77
N GLY A 460 14.52 21.26 -0.10
CA GLY A 460 14.54 21.13 1.35
C GLY A 460 13.42 21.89 2.07
N MET A 461 12.43 22.45 1.35
CA MET A 461 11.30 23.13 1.98
C MET A 461 10.23 22.15 2.46
N SER A 462 9.51 22.55 3.51
CA SER A 462 8.35 21.86 4.07
C SER A 462 7.18 22.83 4.15
N GLY A 463 5.95 22.35 3.96
CA GLY A 463 4.75 23.18 4.06
C GLY A 463 4.19 23.31 5.48
N VAL A 464 2.96 23.81 5.57
CA VAL A 464 2.18 23.85 6.81
C VAL A 464 1.25 22.64 6.85
N LEU A 465 1.33 21.83 7.91
CA LEU A 465 0.47 20.65 8.08
C LEU A 465 -0.94 21.06 8.53
N SER A 466 -1.94 20.49 7.87
CA SER A 466 -3.33 20.43 8.33
C SER A 466 -3.86 19.02 8.15
N ASP A 467 -4.59 18.54 9.15
CA ASP A 467 -5.23 17.22 9.13
C ASP A 467 -6.18 17.09 7.93
N TRP A 468 -6.07 15.97 7.22
CA TRP A 468 -6.93 15.56 6.11
C TRP A 468 -6.93 16.54 4.93
N GLN A 469 -5.94 17.44 4.86
CA GLN A 469 -5.79 18.38 3.76
C GLN A 469 -5.28 17.66 2.50
N LEU A 470 -5.84 18.05 1.35
CA LEU A 470 -5.27 17.75 0.04
C LEU A 470 -4.02 18.61 -0.20
N TYR A 471 -2.91 17.97 -0.56
CA TYR A 471 -1.66 18.62 -1.01
C TYR A 471 -1.47 18.33 -2.51
N PRO A 472 -2.10 19.12 -3.40
CA PRO A 472 -2.21 18.78 -4.81
C PRO A 472 -1.03 19.30 -5.63
N ASN A 473 -0.90 18.76 -6.84
CA ASN A 473 -0.12 19.38 -7.90
C ASN A 473 -0.89 20.60 -8.43
N ALA A 474 -0.29 21.79 -8.32
CA ALA A 474 -0.90 23.05 -8.76
C ALA A 474 -0.56 23.41 -10.22
N ASP A 475 0.15 22.56 -10.97
CA ASP A 475 0.42 22.80 -12.40
C ASP A 475 -0.86 22.67 -13.23
N GLU A 476 -1.23 23.75 -13.92
CA GLU A 476 -2.48 23.84 -14.70
C GLU A 476 -2.55 22.89 -15.89
N ARG A 477 -1.41 22.35 -16.36
CA ARG A 477 -1.41 21.37 -17.46
C ARG A 477 -1.96 20.01 -17.03
N ASN A 478 -2.06 19.77 -15.72
CA ASN A 478 -2.64 18.56 -15.14
C ASN A 478 -2.08 17.26 -15.76
N TRP A 479 -0.76 17.17 -15.92
CA TRP A 479 -0.14 16.01 -16.54
C TRP A 479 0.44 15.08 -15.48
N CYS A 480 -0.25 13.97 -15.22
CA CYS A 480 0.23 12.93 -14.31
C CYS A 480 -0.28 11.56 -14.75
N GLY A 481 0.63 10.73 -15.26
CA GLY A 481 0.30 9.36 -15.65
C GLY A 481 1.26 8.83 -16.68
N GLY A 482 0.84 7.82 -17.42
CA GLY A 482 1.74 7.09 -18.32
C GLY A 482 1.01 6.17 -19.26
N VAL A 483 1.80 5.36 -19.96
CA VAL A 483 1.32 4.32 -20.85
C VAL A 483 1.95 2.98 -20.45
N SER A 484 1.16 1.92 -20.53
CA SER A 484 1.63 0.56 -20.30
C SER A 484 1.08 -0.38 -21.38
N ASN A 485 1.92 -1.29 -21.86
CA ASN A 485 1.47 -2.42 -22.66
C ASN A 485 1.25 -3.72 -21.84
N GLY A 486 1.35 -3.64 -20.51
CA GLY A 486 1.24 -4.77 -19.59
C GLY A 486 2.58 -5.40 -19.21
N ILE A 487 3.67 -5.14 -19.95
CA ILE A 487 5.02 -5.72 -19.71
C ILE A 487 6.07 -4.62 -19.52
N THR A 488 5.97 -3.60 -20.36
CA THR A 488 6.84 -2.42 -20.42
C THR A 488 5.93 -1.19 -20.38
N GLY A 489 6.42 -0.12 -19.77
CA GLY A 489 5.66 1.11 -19.69
C GLY A 489 6.54 2.29 -19.30
N HIS A 490 5.94 3.48 -19.37
CA HIS A 490 6.57 4.68 -18.86
C HIS A 490 5.54 5.64 -18.33
N ALA A 491 5.93 6.37 -17.29
CA ALA A 491 5.11 7.40 -16.67
C ALA A 491 5.83 8.74 -16.67
N SER A 492 5.07 9.80 -16.52
CA SER A 492 5.55 11.18 -16.53
C SER A 492 4.69 12.10 -15.68
N LEU A 493 5.34 13.14 -15.18
CA LEU A 493 4.80 14.13 -14.27
C LEU A 493 5.29 15.51 -14.69
N ILE A 494 4.34 16.42 -14.92
CA ILE A 494 4.59 17.85 -14.98
C ILE A 494 4.02 18.44 -13.70
N TYR A 495 4.84 19.12 -12.92
CA TYR A 495 4.41 19.60 -11.62
C TYR A 495 5.15 20.85 -11.16
N ASN A 496 4.54 21.49 -10.17
CA ASN A 496 5.21 22.39 -9.24
C ASN A 496 4.87 21.97 -7.80
N LEU A 497 5.58 22.53 -6.82
CA LEU A 497 5.40 22.23 -5.40
C LEU A 497 4.60 23.30 -4.63
N GLU A 498 3.93 24.22 -5.32
CA GLU A 498 3.20 25.34 -4.70
C GLU A 498 2.08 24.81 -3.79
N GLY A 499 1.32 23.82 -4.27
CA GLY A 499 0.24 23.16 -3.52
C GLY A 499 0.72 22.18 -2.44
N VAL A 500 2.02 21.89 -2.35
CA VAL A 500 2.58 20.92 -1.40
C VAL A 500 3.37 21.63 -0.31
N THR A 501 4.46 22.32 -0.67
CA THR A 501 5.35 23.00 0.27
C THR A 501 5.27 24.52 0.19
N GLY A 502 4.54 25.07 -0.78
CA GLY A 502 4.56 26.51 -1.11
C GLY A 502 5.76 26.90 -2.00
N SER A 503 6.56 25.93 -2.43
CA SER A 503 7.72 26.15 -3.30
C SER A 503 7.32 26.41 -4.75
N SER A 504 8.06 27.30 -5.42
CA SER A 504 7.97 27.51 -6.87
C SER A 504 8.75 26.48 -7.70
N LEU A 505 9.40 25.51 -7.05
CA LEU A 505 10.12 24.41 -7.73
C LEU A 505 9.16 23.67 -8.67
N SER A 506 9.55 23.61 -9.94
CA SER A 506 8.82 22.96 -11.01
C SER A 506 9.74 22.18 -11.94
N ALA A 507 9.20 21.12 -12.54
CA ALA A 507 9.93 20.29 -13.49
C ALA A 507 8.98 19.44 -14.36
N VAL A 508 9.57 18.85 -15.39
CA VAL A 508 8.99 17.80 -16.22
C VAL A 508 9.84 16.54 -16.07
N LYS A 509 9.24 15.45 -15.61
CA LYS A 509 9.92 14.18 -15.34
C LYS A 509 9.26 13.03 -16.09
N SER A 510 10.06 12.13 -16.63
CA SER A 510 9.62 10.85 -17.18
C SER A 510 10.47 9.70 -16.65
N TRP A 511 9.85 8.54 -16.45
CA TRP A 511 10.50 7.29 -16.09
C TRP A 511 10.09 6.20 -17.08
N PHE A 512 11.05 5.67 -17.83
CA PHE A 512 10.84 4.56 -18.77
C PHE A 512 11.28 3.26 -18.10
N MET A 513 10.33 2.36 -17.85
CA MET A 513 10.52 1.11 -17.14
C MET A 513 10.63 -0.03 -18.15
N LEU A 514 11.88 -0.45 -18.42
CA LEU A 514 12.24 -1.46 -19.41
C LEU A 514 12.60 -2.78 -18.70
N ASP A 515 13.09 -3.79 -19.42
CA ASP A 515 13.29 -5.13 -18.85
C ASP A 515 14.25 -5.20 -17.65
N ASP A 516 15.40 -4.54 -17.73
CA ASP A 516 16.46 -4.60 -16.71
C ASP A 516 16.99 -3.21 -16.30
N GLN A 517 16.33 -2.14 -16.76
CA GLN A 517 16.78 -0.77 -16.60
C GLN A 517 15.60 0.20 -16.51
N ILE A 518 15.80 1.27 -15.75
CA ILE A 518 14.85 2.37 -15.62
C ILE A 518 15.55 3.64 -16.09
N ILE A 519 14.98 4.34 -17.07
CA ILE A 519 15.54 5.57 -17.61
C ILE A 519 14.74 6.77 -17.11
N ALA A 520 15.39 7.66 -16.38
CA ALA A 520 14.79 8.88 -15.86
C ALA A 520 15.25 10.08 -16.70
N LEU A 521 14.28 10.82 -17.25
CA LEU A 521 14.50 12.09 -17.93
C LEU A 521 13.91 13.21 -17.08
N VAL A 522 14.69 14.25 -16.81
CA VAL A 522 14.25 15.44 -16.09
C VAL A 522 14.61 16.66 -16.92
N ALA A 523 13.64 17.56 -17.14
CA ALA A 523 13.84 18.83 -17.84
C ALA A 523 13.01 19.94 -17.19
N GLY A 524 13.27 21.18 -17.59
CA GLY A 524 12.52 22.34 -17.11
C GLY A 524 12.76 22.66 -15.63
N ILE A 525 13.83 22.13 -15.01
CA ILE A 525 14.10 22.31 -13.58
C ILE A 525 14.26 23.79 -13.30
N SER A 526 13.27 24.35 -12.62
CA SER A 526 13.15 25.79 -12.39
C SER A 526 12.62 26.08 -11.00
N SER A 527 13.17 27.09 -10.35
CA SER A 527 12.62 27.67 -9.11
C SER A 527 12.93 29.15 -9.06
N SER A 528 11.99 29.93 -8.54
CA SER A 528 12.18 31.35 -8.25
C SER A 528 12.61 31.62 -6.79
N ASP A 529 12.70 30.57 -5.98
CA ASP A 529 13.11 30.63 -4.59
C ASP A 529 14.64 30.59 -4.45
N SER A 530 15.13 31.14 -3.32
CA SER A 530 16.55 31.13 -2.99
C SER A 530 17.04 29.79 -2.42
N ALA A 531 16.15 28.83 -2.21
CA ALA A 531 16.50 27.52 -1.69
C ALA A 531 17.26 26.72 -2.76
N PRO A 532 18.38 26.04 -2.41
CA PRO A 532 19.14 25.26 -3.36
C PRO A 532 18.36 24.00 -3.77
N VAL A 533 18.26 23.78 -5.08
CA VAL A 533 17.55 22.63 -5.65
C VAL A 533 18.50 21.47 -5.91
N GLU A 534 18.04 20.26 -5.67
CA GLU A 534 18.74 19.01 -5.97
C GLU A 534 17.81 17.99 -6.64
N SER A 535 18.36 17.17 -7.54
CA SER A 535 17.73 15.92 -7.96
C SER A 535 18.30 14.77 -7.13
N ILE A 536 17.44 14.00 -6.47
CA ILE A 536 17.86 12.84 -5.67
C ILE A 536 17.85 11.61 -6.56
N ILE A 537 19.05 11.09 -6.85
CA ILE A 537 19.23 9.90 -7.67
C ILE A 537 18.97 8.65 -6.83
N GLU A 538 19.47 8.62 -5.60
CA GLU A 538 19.26 7.54 -4.63
C GLU A 538 19.42 8.08 -3.20
N ASN A 539 18.71 7.46 -2.27
CA ASN A 539 18.86 7.56 -0.83
C ASN A 539 18.55 6.20 -0.18
N ARG A 540 19.49 5.26 -0.32
CA ARG A 540 19.35 3.86 0.07
C ARG A 540 19.82 3.65 1.51
N GLN A 541 18.98 3.07 2.37
CA GLN A 541 19.43 2.54 3.66
C GLN A 541 20.38 1.36 3.41
N LEU A 542 21.52 1.36 4.08
CA LEU A 542 22.54 0.31 4.04
C LEU A 542 22.26 -0.74 5.12
N ASN A 543 22.73 -1.97 4.89
CA ASN A 543 22.60 -3.09 5.78
C ASN A 543 23.51 -2.95 7.01
N ASP A 544 23.08 -3.55 8.12
CA ASP A 544 23.79 -3.51 9.42
C ASP A 544 25.16 -4.20 9.37
N ALA A 545 25.41 -5.02 8.34
CA ALA A 545 26.67 -5.76 8.18
C ALA A 545 27.81 -4.88 7.61
N GLU A 546 27.52 -3.64 7.20
CA GLU A 546 28.49 -2.71 6.58
C GLU A 546 29.23 -3.30 5.38
N THR A 547 28.59 -4.23 4.66
CA THR A 547 29.18 -4.96 3.52
C THR A 547 28.99 -4.25 2.19
N GLN A 548 28.10 -3.26 2.15
CA GLN A 548 27.77 -2.52 0.94
C GLN A 548 28.77 -1.40 0.69
N THR A 549 29.22 -1.27 -0.56
CA THR A 549 30.21 -0.27 -0.94
C THR A 549 29.61 0.66 -1.99
N LEU A 550 29.47 1.95 -1.63
CA LEU A 550 29.15 3.01 -2.58
C LEU A 550 30.41 3.47 -3.31
N GLN A 551 30.34 3.55 -4.63
CA GLN A 551 31.41 4.09 -5.47
C GLN A 551 30.87 5.08 -6.50
N VAL A 552 31.67 6.11 -6.83
CA VAL A 552 31.40 7.04 -7.94
C VAL A 552 32.62 7.05 -8.86
N ASN A 553 32.42 6.82 -10.16
CA ASN A 553 33.50 6.65 -11.13
C ASN A 553 34.59 5.64 -10.68
N GLY A 554 34.20 4.61 -9.91
CA GLY A 554 35.12 3.62 -9.33
C GLY A 554 35.90 4.07 -8.09
N ILE A 555 35.63 5.27 -7.56
CA ILE A 555 36.18 5.76 -6.30
C ILE A 555 35.20 5.43 -5.17
N THR A 556 35.64 4.62 -4.21
CA THR A 556 34.85 4.28 -3.01
C THR A 556 34.59 5.50 -2.14
N ILE A 557 33.36 5.64 -1.68
CA ILE A 557 32.93 6.65 -0.69
C ILE A 557 33.06 6.06 0.71
N PRO A 558 34.03 6.51 1.53
CA PRO A 558 34.23 5.97 2.87
C PRO A 558 33.00 6.20 3.77
N ALA A 559 32.79 5.30 4.75
CA ALA A 559 31.76 5.48 5.76
C ALA A 559 31.95 6.80 6.54
N SER A 560 30.84 7.40 6.95
CA SER A 560 30.77 8.71 7.63
C SER A 560 31.37 9.87 6.83
N THR A 561 31.28 9.84 5.49
CA THR A 561 31.80 10.93 4.64
C THR A 561 30.80 11.38 3.58
N MET A 562 31.05 12.58 3.07
CA MET A 562 30.42 13.14 1.88
C MET A 562 31.54 13.58 0.92
N GLN A 563 31.35 13.32 -0.36
CA GLN A 563 32.29 13.72 -1.41
C GLN A 563 31.54 14.30 -2.62
N GLN A 564 32.11 15.37 -3.18
CA GLN A 564 31.62 16.02 -4.40
C GLN A 564 32.46 15.60 -5.61
N PHE A 565 31.80 15.46 -6.75
CA PHE A 565 32.38 15.12 -8.04
C PHE A 565 31.88 16.12 -9.07
N GLU A 566 32.78 16.71 -9.84
CA GLU A 566 32.40 17.67 -10.91
C GLU A 566 31.89 16.97 -12.18
N ASN A 567 32.38 15.76 -12.45
CA ASN A 567 32.13 15.01 -13.69
C ASN A 567 31.84 13.53 -13.39
N ALA A 568 30.78 13.27 -12.63
CA ALA A 568 30.32 11.90 -12.41
C ALA A 568 29.67 11.35 -13.69
N THR A 569 30.03 10.12 -14.05
CA THR A 569 29.48 9.41 -15.23
C THR A 569 28.73 8.14 -14.83
N PHE A 570 29.10 7.53 -13.72
CA PHE A 570 28.35 6.43 -13.12
C PHE A 570 28.63 6.34 -11.61
N ALA A 571 27.73 5.66 -10.91
CA ALA A 571 27.89 5.25 -9.52
C ALA A 571 27.41 3.80 -9.34
N THR A 572 27.89 3.12 -8.31
CA THR A 572 27.54 1.73 -8.02
C THR A 572 27.38 1.54 -6.52
N LEU A 573 26.41 0.73 -6.11
CA LEU A 573 26.25 0.24 -4.75
C LEU A 573 26.28 -1.28 -4.76
N THR A 574 27.27 -1.89 -4.11
CA THR A 574 27.31 -3.35 -3.99
C THR A 574 26.36 -3.83 -2.89
N ASP A 575 25.84 -5.06 -3.04
CA ASP A 575 25.13 -5.77 -1.98
C ASP A 575 25.41 -7.27 -2.10
N GLU A 576 26.51 -7.72 -1.49
CA GLU A 576 26.94 -9.12 -1.55
C GLU A 576 26.07 -10.03 -0.68
N VAL A 577 25.46 -9.49 0.39
CA VAL A 577 24.63 -10.25 1.33
C VAL A 577 23.32 -10.66 0.67
N ASN A 578 22.64 -9.72 0.03
CA ASN A 578 21.37 -9.99 -0.64
C ASN A 578 21.54 -10.34 -2.12
N GLN A 579 22.75 -10.21 -2.68
CA GLN A 579 23.01 -10.34 -4.12
C GLN A 579 22.19 -9.35 -4.96
N ALA A 580 22.10 -8.10 -4.49
CA ALA A 580 21.19 -7.09 -5.01
C ALA A 580 21.88 -5.74 -5.32
N PRO A 581 22.98 -5.73 -6.11
CA PRO A 581 23.70 -4.49 -6.39
C PRO A 581 22.85 -3.50 -7.21
N LEU A 582 23.19 -2.22 -7.16
CA LEU A 582 22.54 -1.16 -7.93
C LEU A 582 23.58 -0.36 -8.72
N GLY A 583 23.31 -0.15 -10.00
CA GLY A 583 24.08 0.72 -10.87
C GLY A 583 23.33 2.00 -11.22
N TYR A 584 24.06 3.10 -11.38
CA TYR A 584 23.54 4.39 -11.85
C TYR A 584 24.44 4.92 -12.95
N VAL A 585 23.88 5.33 -14.09
CA VAL A 585 24.65 5.85 -15.22
C VAL A 585 24.07 7.17 -15.68
N PHE A 586 24.92 8.20 -15.83
CA PHE A 586 24.50 9.51 -16.32
C PHE A 586 24.81 9.61 -17.82
N PHE A 587 23.81 10.00 -18.63
CA PHE A 587 23.97 10.10 -20.09
C PHE A 587 24.82 11.31 -20.53
N ALA A 588 25.11 12.21 -19.60
CA ALA A 588 26.14 13.24 -19.71
C ALA A 588 26.83 13.38 -18.34
N PRO A 589 28.11 13.78 -18.27
CA PRO A 589 28.76 14.06 -16.99
C PRO A 589 27.98 15.09 -16.16
N VAL A 590 27.78 14.82 -14.87
CA VAL A 590 27.06 15.71 -13.95
C VAL A 590 27.91 16.06 -12.72
N PRO A 591 27.68 17.21 -12.08
CA PRO A 591 28.06 17.38 -10.69
C PRO A 591 27.28 16.38 -9.84
N LEU A 592 27.94 15.73 -8.89
CA LEU A 592 27.32 14.73 -8.02
C LEU A 592 27.86 14.87 -6.60
N ILE A 593 26.95 14.84 -5.63
CA ILE A 593 27.25 14.68 -4.22
C ILE A 593 26.94 13.23 -3.86
N ALA A 594 27.92 12.54 -3.27
CA ALA A 594 27.77 11.19 -2.75
C ALA A 594 28.00 11.17 -1.25
N GLU A 595 27.06 10.63 -0.50
CA GLU A 595 27.10 10.52 0.96
C GLU A 595 27.06 9.06 1.36
N ASN A 596 27.89 8.69 2.32
CA ASN A 596 27.80 7.44 3.07
C ASN A 596 27.80 7.80 4.55
N VAL A 597 26.61 8.02 5.13
CA VAL A 597 26.47 8.66 6.44
C VAL A 597 25.40 7.99 7.31
N SER A 598 25.62 7.99 8.62
CA SER A 598 24.62 7.58 9.60
C SER A 598 23.62 8.70 9.86
N ARG A 599 22.33 8.36 10.00
CA ARG A 599 21.25 9.26 10.38
C ARG A 599 20.51 8.70 11.58
N SER A 600 20.29 9.54 12.58
CA SER A 600 19.49 9.22 13.77
C SER A 600 18.06 9.69 13.58
N GLY A 601 17.11 8.93 14.12
CA GLY A 601 15.67 9.14 14.01
C GLY A 601 14.94 8.67 15.26
N ALA A 602 13.69 9.09 15.42
CA ALA A 602 12.74 8.48 16.34
C ALA A 602 11.37 8.40 15.65
N TRP A 603 10.61 7.34 15.88
CA TRP A 603 9.27 7.19 15.31
C TRP A 603 8.35 8.34 15.71
N GLN A 604 8.52 8.87 16.93
CA GLN A 604 7.81 10.07 17.38
C GLN A 604 7.99 11.27 16.43
N TRP A 605 9.08 11.37 15.67
CA TRP A 605 9.33 12.49 14.76
C TRP A 605 8.48 12.45 13.49
N VAL A 606 7.98 11.27 13.13
CA VAL A 606 7.12 11.07 11.95
C VAL A 606 5.68 10.74 12.33
N ASN A 607 5.43 10.28 13.56
CA ASN A 607 4.11 9.91 14.08
C ASN A 607 4.02 10.20 15.59
N ASP A 608 3.02 10.97 16.04
CA ASP A 608 2.89 11.33 17.48
C ASP A 608 2.76 10.11 18.41
N GLY A 609 2.22 8.99 17.93
CA GLY A 609 2.11 7.72 18.67
C GLY A 609 3.36 6.84 18.62
N GLY A 610 4.40 7.24 17.90
CA GLY A 610 5.64 6.48 17.76
C GLY A 610 6.58 6.59 18.98
N SER A 611 7.48 5.61 19.13
CA SER A 611 8.50 5.62 20.19
C SER A 611 9.43 6.84 20.14
N GLU A 612 9.78 7.38 21.31
CA GLU A 612 10.81 8.42 21.48
C GLU A 612 12.24 7.86 21.38
N THR A 613 12.37 6.53 21.30
CA THR A 613 13.67 5.85 21.27
C THR A 613 14.43 6.23 20.01
N LEU A 614 15.65 6.73 20.19
CA LEU A 614 16.54 7.02 19.07
C LEU A 614 17.03 5.72 18.42
N VAL A 615 16.84 5.66 17.11
CA VAL A 615 17.34 4.61 16.21
C VAL A 615 18.30 5.25 15.22
N ILE A 616 19.28 4.49 14.74
CA ILE A 616 20.32 4.98 13.83
C ILE A 616 20.41 4.02 12.66
N GLN A 617 20.42 4.57 11.44
CA GLN A 617 20.63 3.80 10.22
C GLN A 617 21.70 4.45 9.33
N GLN A 618 22.40 3.66 8.53
CA GLN A 618 23.37 4.15 7.54
C GLN A 618 22.73 4.31 6.18
N TYR A 619 23.15 5.33 5.43
CA TYR A 619 22.58 5.63 4.11
C TYR A 619 23.66 5.93 3.08
N ALA A 620 23.46 5.37 1.88
CA ALA A 620 24.10 5.81 0.65
C ALA A 620 23.17 6.78 -0.09
N THR A 621 23.58 8.04 -0.24
CA THR A 621 22.81 9.06 -0.96
C THR A 621 23.59 9.58 -2.15
N LEU A 622 22.92 9.71 -3.30
CA LEU A 622 23.45 10.29 -4.53
C LEU A 622 22.53 11.44 -4.95
N SER A 623 23.06 12.65 -5.08
CA SER A 623 22.28 13.83 -5.50
C SER A 623 23.03 14.70 -6.51
N VAL A 624 22.28 15.22 -7.49
CA VAL A 624 22.79 16.20 -8.46
C VAL A 624 22.34 17.59 -8.03
N PRO A 625 23.25 18.49 -7.64
CA PRO A 625 22.88 19.85 -7.26
C PRO A 625 22.59 20.71 -8.49
N HIS A 626 21.51 21.49 -8.42
CA HIS A 626 21.10 22.48 -9.43
C HIS A 626 21.36 23.93 -8.99
N GLY A 627 21.68 24.13 -7.70
CA GLY A 627 21.94 25.44 -7.11
C GLY A 627 20.68 26.23 -6.81
N GLU A 628 20.85 27.51 -6.47
CA GLU A 628 19.75 28.45 -6.25
C GLU A 628 19.23 28.99 -7.59
N TYR A 629 17.94 29.31 -7.65
CA TYR A 629 17.28 29.88 -8.83
C TYR A 629 17.57 29.13 -10.15
N PRO A 630 17.48 27.78 -10.19
CA PRO A 630 17.69 27.06 -11.46
C PRO A 630 16.67 27.55 -12.49
N THR A 631 17.07 27.57 -13.76
CA THR A 631 16.20 28.00 -14.87
C THR A 631 16.35 27.01 -16.02
N GLY A 632 15.34 26.18 -16.25
CA GLY A 632 15.28 25.25 -17.38
C GLY A 632 16.41 24.21 -17.41
N GLN A 633 17.00 23.84 -16.27
CA GLN A 633 18.04 22.81 -16.24
C GLN A 633 17.45 21.42 -16.55
N LYS A 634 18.33 20.47 -16.90
CA LYS A 634 17.92 19.11 -17.24
C LYS A 634 19.00 18.09 -16.90
N ILE A 635 18.58 16.87 -16.60
CA ILE A 635 19.44 15.70 -16.40
C ILE A 635 18.79 14.46 -17.00
N ALA A 636 19.61 13.44 -17.29
CA ALA A 636 19.12 12.14 -17.69
C ALA A 636 20.04 11.06 -17.15
N TYR A 637 19.45 10.01 -16.58
CA TYR A 637 20.19 8.92 -15.97
C TYR A 637 19.45 7.59 -16.08
N ALA A 638 20.22 6.50 -16.04
CA ALA A 638 19.73 5.13 -15.95
C ALA A 638 19.93 4.61 -14.52
N ILE A 639 18.97 3.83 -14.05
CA ILE A 639 19.05 3.03 -12.85
C ILE A 639 19.05 1.57 -13.29
N LEU A 640 19.99 0.78 -12.76
CA LEU A 640 20.29 -0.57 -13.20
C LEU A 640 20.20 -1.52 -11.99
N PRO A 641 18.99 -2.03 -11.68
CA PRO A 641 18.81 -3.02 -10.63
C PRO A 641 19.60 -4.29 -10.93
N ASN A 642 20.26 -4.85 -9.92
CA ASN A 642 21.04 -6.09 -9.99
C ASN A 642 22.27 -6.05 -10.91
N TYR A 643 22.77 -4.86 -11.28
CA TYR A 643 24.01 -4.72 -12.06
C TYR A 643 25.23 -4.63 -11.16
N SER A 644 26.23 -5.47 -11.42
CA SER A 644 27.54 -5.38 -10.77
C SER A 644 28.27 -4.07 -11.15
N PRO A 645 29.32 -3.68 -10.41
CA PRO A 645 30.15 -2.54 -10.81
C PRO A 645 30.74 -2.66 -12.22
N GLU A 646 31.12 -3.87 -12.63
CA GLU A 646 31.64 -4.16 -13.97
C GLU A 646 30.53 -4.00 -15.03
N GLN A 647 29.34 -4.59 -14.79
CA GLN A 647 28.21 -4.46 -15.70
C GLN A 647 27.77 -3.00 -15.84
N THR A 648 27.73 -2.25 -14.75
CA THR A 648 27.42 -0.81 -14.74
C THR A 648 28.44 -0.02 -15.55
N ARG A 649 29.74 -0.30 -15.39
CA ARG A 649 30.80 0.35 -16.19
C ARG A 649 30.69 0.00 -17.66
N SER A 650 30.38 -1.25 -18.00
CA SER A 650 30.15 -1.69 -19.37
C SER A 650 28.94 -0.99 -20.00
N TYR A 651 27.85 -0.85 -19.24
CA TYR A 651 26.68 -0.08 -19.64
C TYR A 651 27.06 1.39 -19.89
N GLN A 652 27.78 2.03 -18.98
CA GLN A 652 28.21 3.43 -19.12
C GLN A 652 29.05 3.65 -20.39
N ALA A 653 29.90 2.69 -20.75
CA ALA A 653 30.74 2.79 -21.94
C ALA A 653 29.94 2.65 -23.25
N ASN A 654 28.86 1.85 -23.26
CA ASN A 654 28.00 1.64 -24.43
C ASN A 654 26.53 1.52 -24.01
N PRO A 655 25.86 2.64 -23.67
CA PRO A 655 24.47 2.59 -23.22
C PRO A 655 23.58 2.01 -24.35
N PRO A 656 22.75 0.98 -24.08
CA PRO A 656 21.82 0.42 -25.05
C PRO A 656 20.59 1.31 -25.28
N VAL A 657 20.62 2.57 -24.82
CA VAL A 657 19.52 3.53 -24.88
C VAL A 657 20.01 4.82 -25.54
N ARG A 658 19.17 5.38 -26.41
CA ARG A 658 19.34 6.70 -26.99
C ARG A 658 18.26 7.63 -26.47
N ILE A 659 18.67 8.74 -25.86
CA ILE A 659 17.77 9.85 -25.55
C ILE A 659 17.46 10.58 -26.85
N ILE A 660 16.21 10.51 -27.29
CA ILE A 660 15.76 11.19 -28.52
C ILE A 660 15.52 12.66 -28.22
N ASN A 661 14.79 12.94 -27.15
CA ASN A 661 14.56 14.31 -26.68
C ASN A 661 14.40 14.35 -25.16
N ASN A 662 14.80 15.47 -24.56
CA ASN A 662 14.56 15.78 -23.15
C ASN A 662 14.43 17.30 -22.97
N ASP A 663 13.19 17.79 -23.09
CA ASP A 663 12.80 19.17 -22.82
C ASP A 663 11.35 19.24 -22.26
N GLU A 664 10.85 20.46 -22.03
CA GLU A 664 9.53 20.72 -21.43
C GLU A 664 8.34 20.45 -22.37
N ARG A 665 8.59 20.17 -23.64
CA ARG A 665 7.57 19.89 -24.64
C ARG A 665 7.43 18.41 -24.90
N GLN A 666 8.55 17.69 -24.94
CA GLN A 666 8.58 16.27 -25.27
C GLN A 666 9.76 15.55 -24.60
N GLN A 667 9.52 14.33 -24.12
CA GLN A 667 10.56 13.44 -23.57
C GLN A 667 10.44 12.07 -24.23
N ALA A 668 11.53 11.56 -24.81
CA ALA A 668 11.49 10.29 -25.54
C ALA A 668 12.83 9.56 -25.55
N ILE A 669 12.76 8.23 -25.58
CA ILE A 669 13.90 7.31 -25.68
C ILE A 669 13.65 6.24 -26.73
N ALA A 670 14.73 5.65 -27.23
CA ALA A 670 14.69 4.39 -27.97
C ALA A 670 15.85 3.48 -27.57
N LEU A 671 15.63 2.16 -27.63
CA LEU A 671 16.70 1.18 -27.53
C LEU A 671 17.49 1.12 -28.83
N THR A 672 18.81 0.88 -28.72
CA THR A 672 19.73 0.90 -29.88
C THR A 672 19.52 -0.27 -30.85
N ASP A 673 18.88 -1.35 -30.38
CA ASP A 673 18.43 -2.48 -31.19
C ASP A 673 17.05 -2.24 -31.85
N ASN A 674 16.42 -1.10 -31.60
CA ASN A 674 15.07 -0.72 -32.03
C ASN A 674 13.94 -1.60 -31.47
N SER A 675 14.19 -2.33 -30.37
CA SER A 675 13.15 -3.15 -29.72
C SER A 675 12.09 -2.30 -29.00
N VAL A 676 12.45 -1.10 -28.52
CA VAL A 676 11.53 -0.18 -27.85
C VAL A 676 11.74 1.25 -28.33
N TRP A 677 10.64 1.97 -28.53
CA TRP A 677 10.57 3.42 -28.67
C TRP A 677 9.46 3.93 -27.76
N GLY A 678 9.73 4.93 -26.92
CA GLY A 678 8.75 5.50 -25.99
C GLY A 678 8.82 7.02 -25.98
N GLY A 679 7.66 7.68 -25.94
CA GLY A 679 7.58 9.13 -25.98
C GLY A 679 6.38 9.71 -25.21
N ASN A 680 6.62 10.82 -24.53
CA ASN A 680 5.62 11.70 -23.94
C ASN A 680 5.59 13.02 -24.71
N PHE A 681 4.44 13.35 -25.29
CA PHE A 681 4.19 14.59 -26.01
C PHE A 681 3.28 15.48 -25.16
N TYR A 682 3.85 16.47 -24.47
CA TYR A 682 3.10 17.40 -23.62
C TYR A 682 2.33 18.45 -24.44
N GLN A 683 2.66 18.54 -25.72
CA GLN A 683 1.98 19.34 -26.74
C GLN A 683 2.22 18.69 -28.11
N PRO A 684 1.42 19.03 -29.14
CA PRO A 684 1.62 18.52 -30.49
C PRO A 684 3.05 18.75 -31.01
N GLY A 685 3.54 17.79 -31.80
CA GLY A 685 4.84 17.88 -32.47
C GLY A 685 5.33 16.53 -32.97
N SER A 686 6.61 16.45 -33.35
CA SER A 686 7.15 15.27 -34.02
C SER A 686 8.52 14.89 -33.50
N LEU A 687 8.73 13.58 -33.28
CA LEU A 687 10.01 12.97 -32.96
C LEU A 687 10.20 11.76 -33.86
N GLU A 688 11.25 11.81 -34.67
CA GLU A 688 11.59 10.75 -35.63
C GLU A 688 10.41 10.40 -36.54
N PHE A 689 9.89 9.18 -36.44
CA PHE A 689 8.80 8.67 -37.23
C PHE A 689 7.42 8.91 -36.59
N VAL A 690 7.36 9.42 -35.35
CA VAL A 690 6.13 9.66 -34.61
C VAL A 690 5.76 11.14 -34.64
N GLN A 691 4.55 11.45 -35.09
CA GLN A 691 3.93 12.76 -34.99
C GLN A 691 2.70 12.68 -34.08
N ALA A 692 2.67 13.48 -33.02
CA ALA A 692 1.51 13.65 -32.16
C ALA A 692 0.75 14.92 -32.59
N ASN A 693 -0.53 14.77 -32.96
CA ASN A 693 -1.40 15.91 -33.30
C ASN A 693 -2.10 16.48 -32.07
N THR A 694 -2.16 15.71 -30.99
CA THR A 694 -2.58 16.12 -29.65
C THR A 694 -1.41 15.93 -28.67
N SER A 695 -1.59 16.32 -27.42
CA SER A 695 -0.75 15.77 -26.36
C SER A 695 -1.14 14.31 -26.10
N GLY A 696 -0.21 13.51 -25.59
CA GLY A 696 -0.45 12.09 -25.27
C GLY A 696 0.85 11.32 -25.02
N SER A 697 0.72 10.10 -24.51
CA SER A 697 1.83 9.17 -24.32
C SER A 697 1.73 8.00 -25.30
N ILE A 698 2.88 7.53 -25.80
CA ILE A 698 2.96 6.43 -26.76
C ILE A 698 4.17 5.55 -26.46
N LEU A 699 3.96 4.24 -26.46
CA LEU A 699 4.99 3.20 -26.39
C LEU A 699 4.87 2.31 -27.63
N ILE A 700 6.00 1.95 -28.22
CA ILE A 700 6.11 1.03 -29.36
C ILE A 700 7.16 -0.02 -28.99
N GLN A 701 6.79 -1.30 -28.98
CA GLN A 701 7.67 -2.41 -28.66
C GLN A 701 7.59 -3.50 -29.73
N GLN A 702 8.74 -3.93 -30.24
CA GLN A 702 8.87 -5.07 -31.14
C GLN A 702 8.98 -6.36 -30.31
N VAL A 703 8.09 -7.33 -30.55
CA VAL A 703 8.07 -8.65 -29.90
C VAL A 703 7.99 -9.73 -30.98
N GLY A 704 9.12 -10.31 -31.33
CA GLY A 704 9.20 -11.24 -32.46
C GLY A 704 8.83 -10.54 -33.77
N ASP A 705 7.85 -11.08 -34.50
CA ASP A 705 7.31 -10.49 -35.73
C ASP A 705 6.24 -9.41 -35.47
N ASP A 706 5.76 -9.28 -34.22
CA ASP A 706 4.66 -8.37 -33.88
C ASP A 706 5.20 -7.05 -33.29
N CYS A 707 4.52 -5.95 -33.61
CA CYS A 707 4.76 -4.61 -33.09
C CYS A 707 3.59 -4.21 -32.19
N ILE A 708 3.84 -4.09 -30.89
CA ILE A 708 2.86 -3.67 -29.88
C ILE A 708 2.98 -2.17 -29.67
N MET A 709 1.89 -1.45 -29.91
CA MET A 709 1.79 -0.02 -29.68
C MET A 709 0.76 0.24 -28.59
N ALA A 710 1.13 1.05 -27.60
CA ALA A 710 0.21 1.49 -26.55
C ALA A 710 0.12 3.01 -26.54
N PHE A 711 -1.07 3.54 -26.24
CA PHE A 711 -1.38 4.96 -26.26
C PHE A 711 -2.23 5.34 -25.05
N SER A 712 -1.99 6.50 -24.45
CA SER A 712 -2.83 7.02 -23.37
C SER A 712 -2.89 8.55 -23.35
N ASP A 713 -3.91 9.08 -22.66
CA ASP A 713 -3.99 10.48 -22.23
C ASP A 713 -3.67 10.59 -20.72
N PRO A 714 -2.42 10.91 -20.34
CA PRO A 714 -2.06 11.13 -18.94
C PRO A 714 -2.72 12.35 -18.30
N THR A 715 -3.36 13.24 -19.07
CA THR A 715 -4.05 14.41 -18.49
C THR A 715 -5.42 14.06 -17.93
N ARG A 716 -6.00 12.94 -18.39
CA ARG A 716 -7.37 12.53 -18.04
C ARG A 716 -8.39 13.64 -18.34
N SER A 717 -8.19 14.36 -19.44
CA SER A 717 -8.97 15.56 -19.75
C SER A 717 -9.35 15.68 -21.22
N LEU A 718 -8.66 14.96 -22.10
CA LEU A 718 -8.98 14.93 -23.51
C LEU A 718 -10.06 13.87 -23.78
N SER A 719 -10.93 14.14 -24.75
CA SER A 719 -11.88 13.14 -25.27
C SER A 719 -11.27 12.28 -26.36
N GLU A 720 -10.17 12.71 -26.97
CA GLU A 720 -9.44 11.96 -27.98
C GLU A 720 -7.94 12.34 -28.01
N ILE A 721 -7.10 11.40 -28.42
CA ILE A 721 -5.69 11.63 -28.75
C ILE A 721 -5.37 11.10 -30.14
N GLN A 722 -4.43 11.74 -30.83
CA GLN A 722 -4.12 11.45 -32.23
C GLN A 722 -2.61 11.38 -32.51
N PHE A 723 -2.20 10.30 -33.17
CA PHE A 723 -0.83 10.06 -33.60
C PHE A 723 -0.78 9.69 -35.09
N ILE A 724 0.31 10.05 -35.74
CA ILE A 724 0.67 9.61 -37.10
C ILE A 724 2.05 8.96 -37.01
N LEU A 725 2.14 7.71 -37.46
CA LEU A 725 3.38 6.94 -37.48
C LEU A 725 3.81 6.76 -38.94
N ASN A 726 5.01 7.24 -39.26
CA ASN A 726 5.56 7.27 -40.61
C ASN A 726 6.51 6.09 -40.85
N ALA A 727 6.46 5.47 -42.02
CA ALA A 727 7.43 4.46 -42.45
C ALA A 727 7.60 3.27 -41.46
N LEU A 728 6.54 2.91 -40.73
CA LEU A 728 6.55 1.69 -39.90
C LEU A 728 6.46 0.45 -40.81
N PRO A 729 7.31 -0.57 -40.60
CA PRO A 729 7.30 -1.79 -41.38
C PRO A 729 6.18 -2.75 -40.93
N VAL A 730 4.93 -2.26 -40.88
CA VAL A 730 3.75 -3.03 -40.50
C VAL A 730 2.87 -3.29 -41.71
N SER A 731 2.29 -4.49 -41.77
CA SER A 731 1.53 -5.00 -42.92
C SER A 731 0.07 -5.31 -42.59
N SER A 732 -0.25 -5.66 -41.33
CA SER A 732 -1.59 -6.05 -40.93
C SER A 732 -1.87 -5.82 -39.44
N VAL A 733 -3.15 -5.69 -39.07
CA VAL A 733 -3.60 -5.63 -37.67
C VAL A 733 -3.78 -7.04 -37.13
N VAL A 734 -3.13 -7.35 -36.01
CA VAL A 734 -3.31 -8.59 -35.25
C VAL A 734 -4.44 -8.42 -34.23
N SER A 735 -4.39 -7.36 -33.43
CA SER A 735 -5.43 -7.01 -32.45
C SER A 735 -5.43 -5.51 -32.17
N LYS A 736 -6.53 -4.99 -31.62
CA LYS A 736 -6.71 -3.57 -31.34
C LYS A 736 -7.78 -3.37 -30.27
N SER A 737 -7.52 -2.53 -29.27
CA SER A 737 -8.52 -2.10 -28.29
C SER A 737 -9.74 -1.42 -28.97
N PRO A 738 -10.95 -1.54 -28.41
CA PRO A 738 -12.16 -1.03 -29.04
C PRO A 738 -12.16 0.50 -29.27
N GLU A 739 -11.51 1.25 -28.39
CA GLU A 739 -11.38 2.72 -28.42
C GLU A 739 -10.42 3.26 -29.50
N ILE A 740 -9.56 2.40 -30.06
CA ILE A 740 -8.61 2.83 -31.10
C ILE A 740 -9.26 2.77 -32.48
N GLN A 741 -9.07 3.80 -33.29
CA GLN A 741 -9.36 3.82 -34.72
C GLN A 741 -8.07 4.03 -35.50
N ILE A 742 -7.92 3.35 -36.63
CA ILE A 742 -6.72 3.47 -37.47
C ILE A 742 -7.09 3.73 -38.93
N VAL A 743 -6.22 4.48 -39.61
CA VAL A 743 -6.26 4.66 -41.07
C VAL A 743 -4.85 4.46 -41.59
N PHE A 744 -4.66 3.46 -42.46
CA PHE A 744 -3.39 3.22 -43.13
C PHE A 744 -3.42 3.78 -44.55
N ASP A 745 -2.47 4.67 -44.85
CA ASP A 745 -2.21 5.15 -46.21
C ASP A 745 -1.04 4.36 -46.79
N GLU A 746 -1.34 3.43 -47.70
CA GLU A 746 -0.33 2.58 -48.36
C GLU A 746 0.64 3.37 -49.23
N VAL A 747 0.21 4.49 -49.82
CA VAL A 747 1.03 5.30 -50.73
C VAL A 747 2.03 6.13 -49.93
N ALA A 748 1.57 6.76 -48.85
CA ALA A 748 2.42 7.55 -47.97
C ALA A 748 3.20 6.69 -46.94
N GLN A 749 2.82 5.41 -46.77
CA GLN A 749 3.29 4.52 -45.71
C GLN A 749 3.11 5.14 -44.32
N THR A 750 1.91 5.68 -44.07
CA THR A 750 1.57 6.33 -42.80
C THR A 750 0.40 5.65 -42.12
N LEU A 751 0.54 5.40 -40.83
CA LEU A 751 -0.54 4.92 -39.96
C LEU A 751 -1.05 6.08 -39.10
N SER A 752 -2.27 6.54 -39.35
CA SER A 752 -2.97 7.47 -38.46
C SER A 752 -3.71 6.67 -37.40
N VAL A 753 -3.53 7.04 -36.14
CA VAL A 753 -4.15 6.43 -34.96
C VAL A 753 -4.94 7.50 -34.22
N THR A 754 -6.20 7.22 -33.92
CA THR A 754 -7.06 8.04 -33.06
C THR A 754 -7.56 7.17 -31.92
N VAL A 755 -7.45 7.64 -30.69
CA VAL A 755 -7.89 6.88 -29.52
C VAL A 755 -8.96 7.69 -28.79
N ASP A 756 -10.15 7.11 -28.63
CA ASP A 756 -11.21 7.68 -27.81
C ASP A 756 -10.81 7.60 -26.33
N THR A 757 -10.68 8.77 -25.70
CA THR A 757 -10.28 8.93 -24.28
C THR A 757 -11.37 9.62 -23.48
N SER A 758 -12.61 9.67 -24.00
CA SER A 758 -13.77 10.33 -23.37
C SER A 758 -14.15 9.78 -22.00
N SER A 759 -13.67 8.59 -21.62
CA SER A 759 -13.79 8.04 -20.27
C SER A 759 -12.93 8.77 -19.22
N MET A 760 -11.92 9.54 -19.64
CA MET A 760 -11.04 10.35 -18.78
C MET A 760 -10.39 9.54 -17.63
N ASN A 761 -10.12 8.26 -17.87
CA ASN A 761 -9.58 7.34 -16.88
C ASN A 761 -8.06 7.14 -16.99
N GLY A 762 -7.41 7.64 -18.05
CA GLY A 762 -5.96 7.51 -18.27
C GLY A 762 -5.51 6.10 -18.65
N ALA A 763 -6.45 5.21 -18.99
CA ALA A 763 -6.15 3.85 -19.42
C ALA A 763 -5.36 3.84 -20.74
N SER A 764 -4.56 2.79 -20.92
CA SER A 764 -3.79 2.57 -22.16
C SER A 764 -4.60 1.75 -23.16
N GLY A 765 -4.82 2.30 -24.35
CA GLY A 765 -5.29 1.53 -25.50
C GLY A 765 -4.13 0.84 -26.19
N GLN A 766 -4.31 -0.39 -26.67
CA GLN A 766 -3.28 -1.18 -27.34
C GLN A 766 -3.64 -1.53 -28.78
N LEU A 767 -2.65 -1.49 -29.66
CA LEU A 767 -2.71 -1.92 -31.06
C LEU A 767 -1.53 -2.85 -31.33
N VAL A 768 -1.81 -4.07 -31.78
CA VAL A 768 -0.79 -5.03 -32.20
C VAL A 768 -0.85 -5.19 -33.71
N MET A 769 0.27 -4.95 -34.37
CA MET A 769 0.43 -5.10 -35.81
C MET A 769 1.55 -6.08 -36.16
N ARG A 770 1.53 -6.60 -37.39
CA ARG A 770 2.56 -7.48 -37.95
C ARG A 770 3.03 -6.95 -39.29
#